data_AF-A0A914WC67-F1
#
_entry.id   AF-A0A914WC67-F1
#
_cell.length_a   1.000
_cell.length_b   1.000
_cell.length_c   1.000
_cell.angle_alpha   90.00
_cell.angle_beta   90.00
_cell.angle_gamma   90.00
#
_symmetry.space_group_name_H-M   'P 1'
#
loop_
_entity.id
_entity.type
_entity.pdbx_description
1 polymer ?
#
loop_
_entity_poly.entity_id
_entity_poly.type
_entity_poly.pdbx_seq_one_letter_code
_entity_poly.pdbx_strand_id
1 'polypeptide(L)'
;MVGKAESSFKLRIDGKWYNISKEFLQKHPGGSVITQYKDSDATHIFHAFHEGSEKAYKQLKGLQRTALIDPQPHPDSTEIIQQEDEADVNVAKYDISLEQEQKIVRGFEKLRQEMHSEGLMKENNEFYISKTFEVLGIVALAFLLQYWQWYILSACVLALAWQQFGWLCHEYCHHQPMKNRHANDTMSLFLGNIMQGFSRDWWKEKHNTHHAATNIIDHDGDIDLTPLMAFVPDDLKKYKLVLETPFLNFIPYQHIYFAAVIPLLRISWTLQSIVFVSTANRNFYRSHRKHATIEQIGIALHWLWVFFQLWLLPTNSIRVLYFLISQLGGGLLIGHVVTFSHNSVDKFPANSRLLNNFACLHILTTRNMDPSPFVDWLWGGLNYQIEHHLFPTMPRPNLNRASHMVRRFCEEHDLPYLSDGYFAGFKKNLDQLANIAHLARKIGAKMSSAPDSLAAVIAADMLPAEHSRFERSYADSGADSSMSAQPAQDAPDANPFYYYPAMIQAETGHFRSLFLANKAKVIVYCAVFWSFGMCVGFLGPTLWDLGCQTATVIPTMAWVFFSQSLFMLIGSLLAGFLIKRFTAHPVLLAGMVGITLTFVLIPSCSDLSALGFVLAIMGFSMGLIDTTANVSMISVFGSDVSPFLQALHFFYGLGAFLSPLIAEPFLKNFDCTTLIDNHTAATGWIEKAMSGMEAENPKSVHIPGSLREAQKDIRINDAFWIMALMQIPILIGVIMLVVKERLVDNQTMKLPAQAKSYDDLDKTVDTAHNPWAGGTAAVGENANRPQSGTMSLFGESRTLTTLVLLGSGLLFFADGMQAAFGDYVFSYGKLTIPGLVISDAALVNAGFWGAFALGRLLSIFVSVYVSPGFLLFVDVAGSLFAVLVIFFFRESLKALYVGTLLFGLFLSSVYPSTISTVEQFVNVGPSATSILVVGAAAGEMVYPVTIGKLLDRNGPWVFPFWAVISVALMACLLIALLYFGISANKTAATQNVFKLLFPQAFKQKTNEESTPSYNISRVNPTAYKKFNSEESVTPDDGPKTYQF
;
A
#
# COMPACT_ATOMS: atom_id res chain seq x y z
N MET A 1 0.50 14.24 -11.37
CA MET A 1 -0.09 15.57 -11.16
C MET A 1 -1.20 15.80 -12.18
N VAL A 2 -2.48 15.82 -11.78
CA VAL A 2 -3.55 16.41 -12.59
C VAL A 2 -4.10 17.55 -11.76
N GLY A 3 -3.32 18.63 -11.70
CA GLY A 3 -3.74 19.89 -11.08
C GLY A 3 -4.95 20.43 -11.85
N LYS A 4 -5.89 21.01 -11.11
CA LYS A 4 -7.01 21.78 -11.66
C LYS A 4 -6.46 22.71 -12.75
N ALA A 5 -6.77 22.42 -14.02
CA ALA A 5 -6.47 23.34 -15.12
C ALA A 5 -7.36 24.58 -14.93
N GLU A 6 -6.83 25.57 -14.21
CA GLU A 6 -7.36 26.91 -14.17
C GLU A 6 -7.36 27.55 -15.56
N SER A 7 -8.06 28.68 -15.63
CA SER A 7 -8.32 29.58 -16.75
C SER A 7 -7.14 29.78 -17.72
N SER A 8 -7.45 30.25 -18.93
CA SER A 8 -6.50 30.71 -19.96
C SER A 8 -5.30 31.45 -19.39
N PHE A 9 -4.11 31.24 -19.96
CA PHE A 9 -2.85 31.86 -19.53
C PHE A 9 -2.08 32.49 -20.69
N LYS A 10 -1.04 33.29 -20.40
CA LYS A 10 -0.26 34.00 -21.42
C LYS A 10 1.10 33.34 -21.66
N LEU A 11 1.64 33.50 -22.87
CA LEU A 11 3.01 33.10 -23.22
C LEU A 11 3.66 34.19 -24.06
N ARG A 12 4.94 34.48 -23.85
CA ARG A 12 5.72 35.36 -24.72
C ARG A 12 6.56 34.54 -25.70
N ILE A 13 6.46 34.84 -26.99
CA ILE A 13 7.26 34.21 -28.06
C ILE A 13 7.69 35.31 -29.02
N ASP A 14 8.98 35.39 -29.36
CA ASP A 14 9.55 36.40 -30.27
C ASP A 14 9.16 37.84 -29.85
N GLY A 15 9.19 38.09 -28.53
CA GLY A 15 8.86 39.39 -27.94
C GLY A 15 7.36 39.71 -27.87
N LYS A 16 6.45 38.84 -28.35
CA LYS A 16 5.00 39.07 -28.38
C LYS A 16 4.27 38.19 -27.37
N TRP A 17 3.30 38.76 -26.66
CA TRP A 17 2.44 38.03 -25.71
C TRP A 17 1.20 37.44 -26.39
N TYR A 18 0.98 36.15 -26.20
CA TYR A 18 -0.13 35.37 -26.76
C TYR A 18 -1.02 34.84 -25.64
N ASN A 19 -2.34 34.96 -25.78
CA ASN A 19 -3.29 34.32 -24.88
C ASN A 19 -3.60 32.87 -25.31
N ILE A 20 -3.39 31.91 -24.41
CA ILE A 20 -3.61 30.48 -24.61
C ILE A 20 -4.95 30.07 -23.99
N SER A 21 -5.93 29.80 -24.84
CA SER A 21 -7.25 29.34 -24.39
C SER A 21 -7.22 27.88 -23.93
N LYS A 22 -8.16 27.53 -23.03
CA LYS A 22 -8.36 26.14 -22.58
C LYS A 22 -8.59 25.17 -23.75
N GLU A 23 -9.28 25.62 -24.80
CA GLU A 23 -9.53 24.82 -26.00
C GLU A 23 -8.27 24.59 -26.83
N PHE A 24 -7.40 25.61 -26.94
CA PHE A 24 -6.10 25.46 -27.60
C PHE A 24 -5.23 24.47 -26.82
N LEU A 25 -5.17 24.63 -25.49
CA LEU A 25 -4.44 23.74 -24.60
C LEU A 25 -4.89 22.27 -24.75
N GLN A 26 -6.20 22.01 -24.78
CA GLN A 26 -6.73 20.66 -24.99
C GLN A 26 -6.35 20.04 -26.35
N LYS A 27 -6.17 20.88 -27.39
CA LYS A 27 -5.83 20.44 -28.75
C LYS A 27 -4.33 20.40 -29.01
N HIS A 28 -3.51 20.99 -28.14
CA HIS A 28 -2.08 21.10 -28.32
C HIS A 28 -1.43 19.70 -28.24
N PRO A 29 -0.60 19.30 -29.22
CA PRO A 29 -0.03 17.95 -29.27
C PRO A 29 1.02 17.71 -28.19
N GLY A 30 1.65 18.77 -27.66
CA GLY A 30 2.65 18.69 -26.58
C GLY A 30 2.06 18.49 -25.17
N GLY A 31 0.75 18.34 -25.02
CA GLY A 31 0.13 18.03 -23.73
C GLY A 31 0.37 19.11 -22.66
N SER A 32 0.73 18.67 -21.45
CA SER A 32 1.02 19.53 -20.30
C SER A 32 2.32 20.33 -20.40
N VAL A 33 3.25 19.95 -21.27
CA VAL A 33 4.57 20.62 -21.39
C VAL A 33 4.46 22.14 -21.61
N ILE A 34 3.44 22.59 -22.34
CA ILE A 34 3.20 24.02 -22.61
C ILE A 34 2.92 24.84 -21.34
N THR A 35 2.47 24.20 -20.25
CA THR A 35 2.15 24.91 -18.99
C THR A 35 3.39 25.25 -18.18
N GLN A 36 4.56 24.72 -18.53
CA GLN A 36 5.82 24.99 -17.80
C GLN A 36 6.25 26.45 -17.88
N TYR A 37 5.89 27.13 -18.96
CA TYR A 37 6.22 28.53 -19.20
C TYR A 37 5.01 29.46 -18.98
N LYS A 38 4.01 29.04 -18.20
CA LYS A 38 2.82 29.84 -17.93
C LYS A 38 3.21 31.27 -17.50
N ASP A 39 2.69 32.26 -18.22
CA ASP A 39 2.91 33.69 -17.99
C ASP A 39 4.39 34.12 -18.05
N SER A 40 5.21 33.44 -18.86
CA SER A 40 6.65 33.71 -19.04
C SER A 40 7.10 33.69 -20.52
N ASP A 41 8.39 33.94 -20.77
CA ASP A 41 9.00 33.90 -22.11
C ASP A 41 9.39 32.48 -22.51
N ALA A 42 8.73 31.96 -23.54
CA ALA A 42 8.91 30.63 -24.08
C ALA A 42 9.61 30.64 -25.46
N THR A 43 10.27 31.73 -25.85
CA THR A 43 10.83 31.90 -27.21
C THR A 43 11.80 30.78 -27.58
N HIS A 44 12.86 30.57 -26.80
CA HIS A 44 13.89 29.59 -27.15
C HIS A 44 13.39 28.15 -27.06
N ILE A 45 12.57 27.83 -26.05
CA ILE A 45 12.00 26.49 -25.87
C ILE A 45 10.96 26.18 -26.96
N PHE A 46 10.20 27.18 -27.42
CA PHE A 46 9.31 27.05 -28.56
C PHE A 46 10.11 26.63 -29.80
N HIS A 47 11.19 27.34 -30.12
CA HIS A 47 12.02 27.00 -31.28
C HIS A 47 12.69 25.64 -31.14
N ALA A 48 13.18 25.28 -29.94
CA ALA A 48 13.81 23.97 -29.69
C ALA A 48 12.84 22.80 -29.97
N PHE A 49 11.60 22.86 -29.48
CA PHE A 49 10.62 21.78 -29.72
C PHE A 49 9.94 21.82 -31.10
N HIS A 50 9.83 22.99 -31.70
CA HIS A 50 9.08 23.20 -32.96
C HIS A 50 9.96 23.39 -34.19
N GLU A 51 11.26 23.15 -34.06
CA GLU A 51 12.22 23.22 -35.16
C GLU A 51 11.78 22.35 -36.36
N GLY A 52 11.86 22.91 -37.56
CA GLY A 52 11.40 22.25 -38.79
C GLY A 52 9.88 22.04 -38.94
N SER A 53 9.04 22.47 -37.98
CA SER A 53 7.58 22.26 -38.02
C SER A 53 6.82 23.39 -38.68
N GLU A 54 6.60 23.32 -40.00
CA GLU A 54 5.78 24.33 -40.70
C GLU A 54 4.41 24.56 -40.07
N LYS A 55 3.79 23.49 -39.56
CA LYS A 55 2.47 23.54 -38.93
C LYS A 55 2.48 24.36 -37.65
N ALA A 56 3.51 24.21 -36.81
CA ALA A 56 3.63 24.97 -35.56
C ALA A 56 3.83 26.46 -35.84
N TYR A 57 4.71 26.81 -36.78
CA TYR A 57 4.92 28.21 -37.19
C TYR A 57 3.65 28.81 -37.86
N LYS A 58 2.87 28.04 -38.61
CA LYS A 58 1.55 28.46 -39.13
C LYS A 58 0.54 28.68 -38.00
N GLN A 59 0.53 27.83 -36.97
CA GLN A 59 -0.33 28.00 -35.79
C GLN A 59 0.05 29.23 -34.96
N LEU A 60 1.34 29.49 -34.77
CA LEU A 60 1.83 30.71 -34.11
C LEU A 60 1.38 31.98 -34.85
N LYS A 61 1.45 31.98 -36.19
CA LYS A 61 0.88 33.06 -37.02
C LYS A 61 -0.62 33.21 -36.84
N GLY A 62 -1.36 32.10 -36.72
CA GLY A 62 -2.81 32.12 -36.44
C GLY A 62 -3.18 32.74 -35.08
N LEU A 63 -2.33 32.53 -34.07
CA LEU A 63 -2.48 33.13 -32.73
C LEU A 63 -2.15 34.62 -32.69
N GLN A 64 -1.58 35.21 -33.75
CA GLN A 64 -1.30 36.65 -33.80
C GLN A 64 -2.58 37.51 -33.69
N ARG A 65 -3.77 36.96 -34.00
CA ARG A 65 -5.06 37.64 -33.81
C ARG A 65 -5.45 37.82 -32.34
N THR A 66 -4.83 37.07 -31.43
CA THR A 66 -5.00 37.16 -29.97
C THR A 66 -3.73 37.66 -29.28
N ALA A 67 -2.79 38.22 -30.04
CA ALA A 67 -1.59 38.84 -29.50
C ALA A 67 -1.99 40.11 -28.73
N LEU A 68 -1.59 40.17 -27.46
CA LEU A 68 -1.81 41.34 -26.62
C LEU A 68 -0.74 42.39 -26.95
N ILE A 69 -1.11 43.67 -26.97
CA ILE A 69 -0.14 44.77 -26.95
C ILE A 69 0.65 44.63 -25.65
N ASP A 70 1.97 44.83 -25.71
CA ASP A 70 2.93 44.61 -24.62
C ASP A 70 2.32 45.12 -23.30
N PRO A 71 2.07 44.26 -22.31
CA PRO A 71 1.68 44.72 -20.99
C PRO A 71 2.76 45.69 -20.50
N GLN A 72 2.36 46.78 -19.84
CA GLN A 72 3.27 47.61 -19.07
C GLN A 72 4.23 46.69 -18.29
N PRO A 73 5.54 47.00 -18.24
CA PRO A 73 6.51 46.16 -17.56
C PRO A 73 5.98 45.89 -16.16
N HIS A 74 5.75 44.61 -15.84
CA HIS A 74 5.51 44.22 -14.46
C HIS A 74 6.71 44.76 -13.67
N PRO A 75 6.50 45.47 -12.56
CA PRO A 75 7.62 45.90 -11.74
C PRO A 75 8.48 44.68 -11.46
N ASP A 76 9.78 44.80 -11.74
CA ASP A 76 10.78 43.77 -11.54
C ASP A 76 10.46 43.04 -10.23
N SER A 77 10.14 41.75 -10.32
CA SER A 77 10.12 40.88 -9.15
C SER A 77 11.57 40.63 -8.73
N THR A 78 12.23 41.70 -8.31
CA THR A 78 13.46 41.67 -7.52
C THR A 78 13.06 41.55 -6.06
N GLU A 79 12.54 40.38 -5.70
CA GLU A 79 12.69 39.90 -4.33
C GLU A 79 13.65 38.73 -4.36
N ILE A 80 14.94 39.08 -4.31
CA ILE A 80 15.97 38.16 -3.85
C ILE A 80 15.73 38.03 -2.35
N ILE A 81 14.97 37.02 -1.95
CA ILE A 81 14.93 36.63 -0.55
C ILE A 81 16.25 35.92 -0.26
N GLN A 82 17.20 36.67 0.30
CA GLN A 82 18.35 36.11 0.98
C GLN A 82 17.87 35.48 2.30
N GLN A 83 17.93 34.16 2.39
CA GLN A 83 18.07 33.48 3.67
C GLN A 83 19.25 32.51 3.54
N GLU A 84 20.31 32.82 4.27
CA GLU A 84 21.38 31.89 4.61
C GLU A 84 20.86 30.98 5.73
N ASP A 85 20.84 29.66 5.49
CA ASP A 85 21.08 28.56 6.45
C ASP A 85 20.32 27.29 6.06
N GLU A 86 21.02 26.15 6.08
CA GLU A 86 20.56 24.74 5.95
C GLU A 86 19.61 24.36 4.78
N ALA A 87 19.03 25.30 4.03
CA ALA A 87 18.08 25.13 2.92
C ALA A 87 18.72 24.97 1.53
N ASP A 88 20.01 25.27 1.40
CA ASP A 88 20.74 25.32 0.11
C ASP A 88 21.45 24.00 -0.26
N VAL A 89 21.21 22.90 0.46
CA VAL A 89 21.89 21.62 0.16
C VAL A 89 21.44 21.10 -1.20
N ASN A 90 22.40 20.95 -2.14
CA ASN A 90 22.16 20.60 -3.55
C ASN A 90 21.31 21.62 -4.33
N VAL A 91 21.09 22.82 -3.79
CA VAL A 91 20.32 23.89 -4.44
C VAL A 91 21.25 25.05 -4.75
N ALA A 92 21.33 25.44 -6.03
CA ALA A 92 22.18 26.52 -6.50
C ALA A 92 21.39 27.81 -6.74
N LYS A 93 22.05 28.95 -6.59
CA LYS A 93 21.54 30.28 -6.94
C LYS A 93 22.00 30.69 -8.33
N TYR A 94 21.21 31.51 -8.99
CA TYR A 94 21.47 31.97 -10.35
C TYR A 94 21.56 33.51 -10.36
N ASP A 95 22.77 34.00 -10.09
CA ASP A 95 23.05 35.39 -9.74
C ASP A 95 23.90 36.12 -10.80
N ILE A 96 23.56 35.94 -12.09
CA ILE A 96 24.23 36.68 -13.18
C ILE A 96 23.50 37.98 -13.54
N SER A 97 24.23 39.01 -13.96
CA SER A 97 23.63 40.30 -14.31
C SER A 97 22.70 40.18 -15.55
N LEU A 98 21.65 41.01 -15.61
CA LEU A 98 20.76 41.08 -16.78
C LEU A 98 21.52 41.36 -18.09
N GLU A 99 22.58 42.15 -18.03
CA GLU A 99 23.42 42.44 -19.19
C GLU A 99 24.17 41.20 -19.68
N GLN A 100 24.72 40.41 -18.74
CA GLN A 100 25.40 39.15 -19.05
C GLN A 100 24.41 38.11 -19.60
N GLU A 101 23.19 38.02 -19.05
CA GLU A 101 22.13 37.16 -19.59
C GLU A 101 21.83 37.49 -21.05
N GLN A 102 21.60 38.76 -21.35
CA GLN A 102 21.32 39.19 -22.72
C GLN A 102 22.50 38.92 -23.65
N LYS A 103 23.75 39.06 -23.16
CA LYS A 103 24.95 38.71 -23.93
C LYS A 103 24.98 37.20 -24.25
N ILE A 104 24.68 36.35 -23.28
CA ILE A 104 24.61 34.88 -23.44
C ILE A 104 23.50 34.50 -24.42
N VAL A 105 22.32 35.08 -24.28
CA VAL A 105 21.18 34.83 -25.18
C VAL A 105 21.53 35.18 -26.64
N ARG A 106 22.12 36.35 -26.88
CA ARG A 106 22.58 36.74 -28.23
C ARG A 106 23.68 35.82 -28.77
N GLY A 107 24.62 35.40 -27.91
CA GLY A 107 25.65 34.44 -28.27
C GLY A 107 25.08 33.09 -28.65
N PHE A 108 24.07 32.62 -27.91
CA PHE A 108 23.40 31.35 -28.17
C PHE A 108 22.59 31.39 -29.48
N GLU A 109 21.94 32.51 -29.80
CA GLU A 109 21.28 32.68 -31.10
C GLU A 109 22.28 32.57 -32.26
N LYS A 110 23.47 33.17 -32.11
CA LYS A 110 24.54 33.04 -33.10
C LYS A 110 25.01 31.58 -33.21
N LEU A 111 25.24 30.90 -32.09
CA LEU A 111 25.61 29.48 -32.06
C LEU A 111 24.55 28.62 -32.78
N ARG A 112 23.27 28.86 -32.51
CA ARG A 112 22.17 28.14 -33.18
C ARG A 112 22.20 28.35 -34.70
N GLN A 113 22.45 29.58 -35.16
CA GLN A 113 22.60 29.87 -36.60
C GLN A 113 23.81 29.15 -37.21
N GLU A 114 24.94 29.10 -36.49
CA GLU A 114 26.13 28.37 -36.90
C GLU A 114 25.84 26.87 -37.05
N MET A 115 25.18 26.25 -36.07
CA MET A 115 24.76 24.83 -36.13
C MET A 115 23.93 24.51 -37.39
N HIS A 116 23.01 25.41 -37.75
CA HIS A 116 22.23 25.30 -38.99
C HIS A 116 23.10 25.45 -40.24
N SER A 117 23.99 26.45 -40.26
CA SER A 117 24.84 26.74 -41.41
C SER A 117 25.83 25.60 -41.71
N GLU A 118 26.31 24.92 -40.67
CA GLU A 118 27.19 23.74 -40.79
C GLU A 118 26.41 22.46 -41.16
N GLY A 119 25.07 22.53 -41.19
CA GLY A 119 24.21 21.42 -41.58
C GLY A 119 24.03 20.35 -40.49
N LEU A 120 24.33 20.66 -39.23
CA LEU A 120 24.25 19.69 -38.11
C LEU A 120 22.82 19.31 -37.75
N MET A 121 21.83 20.12 -38.14
CA MET A 121 20.40 19.83 -37.96
C MET A 121 19.78 19.01 -39.10
N LYS A 122 20.57 18.60 -40.12
CA LYS A 122 20.05 17.81 -41.26
C LYS A 122 19.89 16.33 -40.88
N GLU A 123 18.77 15.74 -41.28
CA GLU A 123 18.46 14.34 -41.04
C GLU A 123 19.50 13.37 -41.63
N ASN A 124 19.73 12.25 -40.95
CA ASN A 124 20.61 11.18 -41.40
C ASN A 124 19.89 9.82 -41.35
N ASN A 125 19.04 9.58 -42.35
CA ASN A 125 18.22 8.37 -42.42
C ASN A 125 19.05 7.08 -42.44
N GLU A 126 20.19 7.08 -43.14
CA GLU A 126 21.04 5.89 -43.27
C GLU A 126 21.57 5.42 -41.92
N PHE A 127 21.99 6.36 -41.07
CA PHE A 127 22.41 6.07 -39.71
C PHE A 127 21.29 5.41 -38.89
N TYR A 128 20.08 5.96 -38.91
CA TYR A 128 18.96 5.42 -38.13
C TYR A 128 18.44 4.08 -38.67
N ILE A 129 18.46 3.88 -39.99
CA ILE A 129 18.15 2.58 -40.60
C ILE A 129 19.18 1.54 -40.14
N SER A 130 20.47 1.86 -40.21
CA SER A 130 21.54 0.99 -39.72
C SER A 130 21.35 0.65 -38.24
N LYS A 131 21.04 1.64 -37.39
CA LYS A 131 20.78 1.42 -35.97
C LYS A 131 19.53 0.58 -35.72
N THR A 132 18.48 0.74 -36.51
CA THR A 132 17.29 -0.11 -36.40
C THR A 132 17.63 -1.57 -36.69
N PHE A 133 18.39 -1.86 -37.74
CA PHE A 133 18.85 -3.22 -38.05
C PHE A 133 19.79 -3.77 -36.98
N GLU A 134 20.66 -2.94 -36.41
CA GLU A 134 21.55 -3.32 -35.31
C GLU A 134 20.74 -3.79 -34.09
N VAL A 135 19.74 -3.03 -33.64
CA VAL A 135 18.92 -3.40 -32.48
C VAL A 135 18.08 -4.65 -32.75
N LEU A 136 17.51 -4.78 -33.97
CA LEU A 136 16.83 -6.02 -34.38
C LEU A 136 17.79 -7.22 -34.41
N GLY A 137 19.05 -7.01 -34.80
CA GLY A 137 20.12 -8.00 -34.73
C GLY A 137 20.43 -8.45 -33.30
N ILE A 138 20.45 -7.52 -32.33
CA ILE A 138 20.64 -7.83 -30.90
C ILE A 138 19.48 -8.70 -30.39
N VAL A 139 18.23 -8.39 -30.76
CA VAL A 139 17.07 -9.23 -30.43
C VAL A 139 17.21 -10.61 -31.05
N ALA A 140 17.52 -10.69 -32.35
CA ALA A 140 17.70 -11.97 -33.04
C ALA A 140 18.81 -12.81 -32.37
N LEU A 141 19.91 -12.18 -31.97
CA LEU A 141 20.99 -12.83 -31.21
C LEU A 141 20.50 -13.35 -29.86
N ALA A 142 19.68 -12.60 -29.12
CA ALA A 142 19.09 -13.08 -27.87
C ALA A 142 18.26 -14.36 -28.12
N PHE A 143 17.43 -14.40 -29.16
CA PHE A 143 16.63 -15.59 -29.49
C PHE A 143 17.50 -16.76 -29.98
N LEU A 144 18.57 -16.52 -30.74
CA LEU A 144 19.53 -17.56 -31.13
C LEU A 144 20.24 -18.16 -29.91
N LEU A 145 20.68 -17.33 -28.97
CA LEU A 145 21.28 -17.77 -27.72
C LEU A 145 20.28 -18.58 -26.85
N GLN A 146 19.00 -18.16 -26.84
CA GLN A 146 17.94 -18.92 -26.18
C GLN A 146 17.75 -20.30 -26.84
N TYR A 147 17.80 -20.36 -28.18
CA TYR A 147 17.70 -21.61 -28.93
C TYR A 147 18.88 -22.56 -28.63
N TRP A 148 20.10 -22.03 -28.51
CA TRP A 148 21.28 -22.77 -28.05
C TRP A 148 21.32 -23.04 -26.54
N GLN A 149 20.24 -22.75 -25.83
CA GLN A 149 20.07 -23.00 -24.40
C GLN A 149 20.99 -22.18 -23.49
N TRP A 150 21.59 -21.10 -24.00
CA TRP A 150 22.41 -20.16 -23.23
C TRP A 150 21.52 -19.08 -22.59
N TYR A 151 20.59 -19.52 -21.74
CA TYR A 151 19.47 -18.70 -21.26
C TYR A 151 19.89 -17.44 -20.50
N ILE A 152 20.91 -17.53 -19.65
CA ILE A 152 21.40 -16.36 -18.87
C ILE A 152 22.00 -15.31 -19.80
N LEU A 153 22.88 -15.73 -20.71
CA LEU A 153 23.50 -14.82 -21.68
C LEU A 153 22.44 -14.21 -22.61
N SER A 154 21.49 -15.02 -23.07
CA SER A 154 20.35 -14.57 -23.85
C SER A 154 19.53 -13.49 -23.13
N ALA A 155 19.23 -13.68 -21.83
CA ALA A 155 18.55 -12.68 -21.02
C ALA A 155 19.34 -11.37 -20.87
N CYS A 156 20.67 -11.45 -20.71
CA CYS A 156 21.54 -10.27 -20.68
C CYS A 156 21.57 -9.52 -22.03
N VAL A 157 21.59 -10.25 -23.15
CA VAL A 157 21.53 -9.65 -24.49
C VAL A 157 20.15 -9.02 -24.73
N LEU A 158 19.07 -9.62 -24.23
CA LEU A 158 17.74 -9.01 -24.28
C LEU A 158 17.64 -7.75 -23.40
N ALA A 159 18.29 -7.72 -22.23
CA ALA A 159 18.42 -6.51 -21.43
C ALA A 159 19.09 -5.36 -22.20
N LEU A 160 20.17 -5.65 -22.93
CA LEU A 160 20.84 -4.69 -23.80
C LEU A 160 19.91 -4.23 -24.94
N ALA A 161 19.12 -5.14 -25.53
CA ALA A 161 18.14 -4.78 -26.55
C ALA A 161 17.10 -3.78 -26.02
N TRP A 162 16.59 -3.97 -24.79
CA TRP A 162 15.70 -3.01 -24.13
C TRP A 162 16.33 -1.64 -23.97
N GLN A 163 17.61 -1.57 -23.61
CA GLN A 163 18.27 -0.28 -23.51
C GLN A 163 18.34 0.41 -24.89
N GLN A 164 18.78 -0.32 -25.91
CA GLN A 164 18.99 0.22 -27.25
C GLN A 164 17.68 0.63 -27.95
N PHE A 165 16.59 -0.12 -27.77
CA PHE A 165 15.26 0.31 -28.21
C PHE A 165 14.81 1.60 -27.51
N GLY A 166 15.13 1.74 -26.23
CA GLY A 166 14.89 2.98 -25.48
C GLY A 166 15.53 4.20 -26.16
N TRP A 167 16.79 4.08 -26.57
CA TRP A 167 17.49 5.16 -27.28
C TRP A 167 16.87 5.50 -28.62
N LEU A 168 16.56 4.48 -29.42
CA LEU A 168 15.94 4.72 -30.72
C LEU A 168 14.55 5.35 -30.57
N CYS A 169 13.73 4.85 -29.64
CA CYS A 169 12.43 5.43 -29.32
C CYS A 169 12.55 6.90 -28.87
N HIS A 170 13.53 7.21 -28.02
CA HIS A 170 13.82 8.56 -27.56
C HIS A 170 14.08 9.53 -28.72
N GLU A 171 14.94 9.14 -29.67
CA GLU A 171 15.28 9.98 -30.83
C GLU A 171 14.08 10.23 -31.76
N TYR A 172 13.26 9.20 -31.99
CA TYR A 172 12.02 9.35 -32.74
C TYR A 172 11.01 10.24 -32.01
N CYS A 173 10.94 10.19 -30.68
CA CYS A 173 10.09 11.09 -29.91
C CYS A 173 10.52 12.56 -30.02
N HIS A 174 11.82 12.81 -30.19
CA HIS A 174 12.41 14.12 -30.46
C HIS A 174 12.40 14.52 -31.94
N HIS A 175 11.87 13.67 -32.81
CA HIS A 175 11.77 13.92 -34.25
C HIS A 175 13.14 14.10 -34.95
N GLN A 176 14.22 13.55 -34.38
CA GLN A 176 15.57 13.65 -34.95
C GLN A 176 15.74 12.89 -36.29
N PRO A 177 15.15 11.68 -36.49
CA PRO A 177 15.45 10.90 -37.68
C PRO A 177 14.83 11.44 -38.97
N MET A 178 13.61 11.97 -38.93
CA MET A 178 12.87 12.37 -40.13
C MET A 178 12.30 13.78 -40.02
N LYS A 179 12.19 14.51 -41.14
CA LYS A 179 11.43 15.78 -41.19
C LYS A 179 9.92 15.58 -40.99
N ASN A 180 9.39 14.45 -41.44
CA ASN A 180 7.97 14.14 -41.28
C ASN A 180 7.68 13.70 -39.83
N ARG A 181 7.15 14.64 -39.02
CA ARG A 181 6.79 14.40 -37.62
C ARG A 181 5.78 13.26 -37.43
N HIS A 182 4.83 13.08 -38.35
CA HIS A 182 3.88 11.96 -38.26
C HIS A 182 4.56 10.60 -38.44
N ALA A 183 5.57 10.52 -39.33
CA ALA A 183 6.33 9.29 -39.52
C ALA A 183 7.17 8.96 -38.29
N ASN A 184 7.82 9.96 -37.68
CA ASN A 184 8.52 9.76 -36.40
C ASN A 184 7.58 9.36 -35.27
N ASP A 185 6.43 10.02 -35.11
CA ASP A 185 5.45 9.69 -34.07
C ASP A 185 4.95 8.25 -34.24
N THR A 186 4.70 7.80 -35.47
CA THR A 186 4.31 6.41 -35.78
C THR A 186 5.42 5.41 -35.43
N MET A 187 6.67 5.71 -35.80
CA MET A 187 7.80 4.85 -35.48
C MET A 187 8.05 4.81 -33.97
N SER A 188 7.92 5.93 -33.27
CA SER A 188 8.03 5.99 -31.81
C SER A 188 6.94 5.18 -31.10
N LEU A 189 5.72 5.12 -31.63
CA LEU A 189 4.67 4.23 -31.10
C LEU A 189 5.06 2.76 -31.25
N PHE A 190 5.60 2.37 -32.40
CA PHE A 190 6.05 0.99 -32.61
C PHE A 190 7.21 0.62 -31.67
N LEU A 191 8.25 1.45 -31.65
CA LEU A 191 9.45 1.20 -30.84
C LEU A 191 9.18 1.30 -29.33
N GLY A 192 8.39 2.30 -28.90
CA GLY A 192 8.04 2.49 -27.50
C GLY A 192 7.06 1.44 -27.00
N ASN A 193 5.89 1.33 -27.64
CA ASN A 193 4.81 0.50 -27.10
C ASN A 193 5.05 -0.99 -27.33
N ILE A 194 5.44 -1.41 -28.53
CA ILE A 194 5.54 -2.84 -28.89
C ILE A 194 6.92 -3.39 -28.55
N MET A 195 7.99 -2.70 -28.97
CA MET A 195 9.34 -3.22 -28.73
C MET A 195 9.78 -2.97 -27.29
N GLN A 196 9.65 -1.74 -26.79
CA GLN A 196 10.13 -1.39 -25.46
C GLN A 196 9.15 -1.71 -24.33
N GLY A 197 7.84 -1.69 -24.57
CA GLY A 197 6.82 -1.96 -23.55
C GLY A 197 6.47 -0.78 -22.65
N PHE A 198 6.82 0.45 -23.06
CA PHE A 198 6.41 1.68 -22.38
C PHE A 198 5.46 2.47 -23.27
N SER A 199 4.56 3.24 -22.65
CA SER A 199 3.66 4.12 -23.37
C SER A 199 4.46 5.28 -23.93
N ARG A 200 4.42 5.44 -25.26
CA ARG A 200 5.13 6.52 -25.94
C ARG A 200 4.60 7.88 -25.51
N ASP A 201 3.28 8.05 -25.42
CA ASP A 201 2.66 9.31 -24.99
C ASP A 201 3.03 9.67 -23.54
N TRP A 202 2.96 8.70 -22.60
CA TRP A 202 3.38 8.92 -21.21
C TRP A 202 4.85 9.34 -21.12
N TRP A 203 5.73 8.59 -21.79
CA TRP A 203 7.15 8.83 -21.74
C TRP A 203 7.51 10.17 -22.40
N LYS A 204 6.91 10.49 -23.55
CA LYS A 204 7.14 11.76 -24.26
C LYS A 204 6.64 12.96 -23.47
N GLU A 205 5.49 12.86 -22.80
CA GLU A 205 4.99 13.93 -21.92
C GLU A 205 5.93 14.16 -20.73
N LYS A 206 6.32 13.09 -20.03
CA LYS A 206 7.24 13.15 -18.90
C LYS A 206 8.61 13.71 -19.31
N HIS A 207 9.21 13.13 -20.34
CA HIS A 207 10.54 13.50 -20.79
C HIS A 207 10.61 14.91 -21.38
N ASN A 208 9.61 15.34 -22.16
CA ASN A 208 9.61 16.70 -22.70
C ASN A 208 9.29 17.75 -21.62
N THR A 209 8.58 17.38 -20.56
CA THR A 209 8.44 18.24 -19.38
C THR A 209 9.80 18.46 -18.70
N HIS A 210 10.57 17.38 -18.55
CA HIS A 210 11.94 17.46 -18.05
C HIS A 210 12.84 18.33 -18.94
N HIS A 211 12.80 18.18 -20.27
CA HIS A 211 13.52 19.08 -21.20
C HIS A 211 13.04 20.54 -21.15
N ALA A 212 11.81 20.79 -20.71
CA ALA A 212 11.30 22.16 -20.63
C ALA A 212 11.84 22.91 -19.40
N ALA A 213 12.08 22.21 -18.29
CA ALA A 213 12.42 22.81 -17.00
C ALA A 213 13.37 21.93 -16.18
N THR A 214 14.46 21.47 -16.80
CA THR A 214 15.41 20.50 -16.21
C THR A 214 15.94 20.94 -14.85
N ASN A 215 15.88 20.06 -13.84
CA ASN A 215 16.27 20.29 -12.45
C ASN A 215 15.66 21.55 -11.77
N ILE A 216 14.56 22.08 -12.30
CA ILE A 216 13.78 23.13 -11.63
C ILE A 216 12.81 22.45 -10.65
N ILE A 217 12.94 22.78 -9.36
CA ILE A 217 12.13 22.21 -8.28
C ILE A 217 10.63 22.47 -8.59
N ASP A 218 9.79 21.46 -8.33
CA ASP A 218 8.35 21.41 -8.61
C ASP A 218 7.90 21.45 -10.08
N HIS A 219 8.81 21.73 -11.02
CA HIS A 219 8.56 21.66 -12.45
C HIS A 219 9.05 20.34 -13.07
N ASP A 220 10.22 19.86 -12.66
CA ASP A 220 10.83 18.63 -13.16
C ASP A 220 10.42 17.39 -12.34
N GLY A 221 9.62 16.53 -12.96
CA GLY A 221 9.20 15.27 -12.35
C GLY A 221 10.28 14.19 -12.28
N ASP A 222 11.44 14.36 -12.93
CA ASP A 222 12.53 13.37 -12.88
C ASP A 222 13.37 13.46 -11.61
N ILE A 223 13.33 14.61 -10.90
CA ILE A 223 13.97 14.78 -9.58
C ILE A 223 13.02 14.50 -8.41
N ASP A 224 11.71 14.34 -8.65
CA ASP A 224 10.74 13.95 -7.62
C ASP A 224 10.62 12.42 -7.53
N LEU A 225 11.51 11.82 -6.72
CA LEU A 225 11.53 10.39 -6.44
C LEU A 225 10.92 10.02 -5.08
N THR A 226 10.12 10.92 -4.50
CA THR A 226 9.45 10.67 -3.23
C THR A 226 8.42 9.53 -3.36
N PRO A 227 8.24 8.67 -2.34
CA PRO A 227 8.89 8.67 -1.01
C PRO A 227 10.19 7.85 -0.94
N LEU A 228 10.75 7.36 -2.05
CA LEU A 228 11.92 6.46 -2.01
C LEU A 228 13.25 7.19 -1.82
N MET A 229 13.36 8.41 -2.34
CA MET A 229 14.59 9.21 -2.32
C MET A 229 14.24 10.69 -2.20
N ALA A 230 15.24 11.48 -1.79
CA ALA A 230 15.16 12.94 -1.70
C ALA A 230 16.44 13.56 -2.26
N PHE A 231 16.29 14.52 -3.18
CA PHE A 231 17.41 15.23 -3.81
C PHE A 231 17.61 16.64 -3.27
N VAL A 232 16.53 17.26 -2.77
CA VAL A 232 16.55 18.60 -2.16
C VAL A 232 15.93 18.58 -0.76
N PRO A 233 16.27 19.53 0.12
CA PRO A 233 15.70 19.61 1.48
C PRO A 233 14.18 19.70 1.48
N ASP A 234 13.58 20.35 0.47
CA ASP A 234 12.13 20.48 0.34
C ASP A 234 11.43 19.13 0.09
N ASP A 235 12.12 18.15 -0.51
CA ASP A 235 11.56 16.81 -0.65
C ASP A 235 11.32 16.19 0.72
N LEU A 236 12.18 16.45 1.72
CA LEU A 236 11.98 15.99 3.11
C LEU A 236 10.69 16.57 3.72
N LYS A 237 10.27 17.77 3.27
CA LYS A 237 9.00 18.40 3.67
C LYS A 237 7.79 17.81 2.94
N LYS A 238 7.98 17.08 1.83
CA LYS A 238 6.91 16.38 1.11
C LYS A 238 6.47 15.10 1.82
N TYR A 239 7.28 14.56 2.74
CA TYR A 239 6.93 13.44 3.64
C TYR A 239 5.91 13.89 4.69
N LYS A 240 4.74 14.33 4.23
CA LYS A 240 3.65 14.88 5.05
C LYS A 240 2.73 13.78 5.58
N LEU A 241 2.87 12.56 5.06
CA LEU A 241 2.09 11.40 5.46
C LEU A 241 2.91 10.54 6.43
N VAL A 242 2.31 10.11 7.54
CA VAL A 242 2.90 9.18 8.55
C VAL A 242 3.43 7.88 7.94
N LEU A 243 2.89 7.55 6.79
CA LEU A 243 3.26 6.51 5.85
C LEU A 243 4.65 6.59 5.24
N GLU A 244 5.06 7.82 4.97
CA GLU A 244 6.31 8.15 4.30
C GLU A 244 7.41 8.33 5.37
N THR A 245 7.03 8.47 6.63
CA THR A 245 7.93 8.64 7.78
C THR A 245 8.88 7.46 8.03
N PRO A 246 8.50 6.17 7.83
CA PRO A 246 9.47 5.08 7.82
C PRO A 246 10.50 5.22 6.70
N PHE A 247 10.11 5.73 5.53
CA PHE A 247 11.06 6.01 4.45
C PHE A 247 12.06 7.09 4.85
N LEU A 248 11.67 8.10 5.64
CA LEU A 248 12.62 9.06 6.24
C LEU A 248 13.70 8.37 7.10
N ASN A 249 13.43 7.22 7.72
CA ASN A 249 14.48 6.45 8.42
C ASN A 249 15.46 5.75 7.46
N PHE A 250 15.01 5.47 6.24
CA PHE A 250 15.84 4.92 5.17
C PHE A 250 16.59 6.02 4.40
N ILE A 251 16.05 7.24 4.27
CA ILE A 251 16.69 8.37 3.56
C ILE A 251 18.15 8.61 3.99
N PRO A 252 18.52 8.56 5.29
CA PRO A 252 19.92 8.56 5.74
C PRO A 252 20.85 7.53 5.09
N TYR A 253 20.33 6.53 4.40
CA TYR A 253 21.05 5.46 3.72
C TYR A 253 20.83 5.45 2.20
N GLN A 254 20.17 6.47 1.64
CA GLN A 254 19.80 6.49 0.22
C GLN A 254 21.01 6.36 -0.73
N HIS A 255 22.14 6.96 -0.39
CA HIS A 255 23.40 6.82 -1.14
C HIS A 255 23.97 5.39 -1.14
N ILE A 256 23.54 4.53 -0.21
CA ILE A 256 23.98 3.12 -0.14
C ILE A 256 23.05 2.24 -0.98
N TYR A 257 21.74 2.37 -0.83
CA TYR A 257 20.78 1.53 -1.55
C TYR A 257 20.46 2.02 -2.96
N PHE A 258 20.85 3.24 -3.34
CA PHE A 258 20.58 3.82 -4.67
C PHE A 258 20.89 2.84 -5.80
N ALA A 259 22.10 2.27 -5.79
CA ALA A 259 22.55 1.32 -6.81
C ALA A 259 21.67 0.06 -6.90
N ALA A 260 21.10 -0.40 -5.79
CA ALA A 260 20.19 -1.56 -5.76
C ALA A 260 18.78 -1.22 -6.28
N VAL A 261 18.38 0.06 -6.26
CA VAL A 261 17.07 0.51 -6.75
C VAL A 261 17.09 0.80 -8.25
N ILE A 262 18.22 1.23 -8.83
CA ILE A 262 18.35 1.52 -10.28
C ILE A 262 17.79 0.40 -11.18
N PRO A 263 18.08 -0.90 -10.95
CA PRO A 263 17.51 -1.99 -11.76
C PRO A 263 15.97 -2.01 -11.83
N LEU A 264 15.28 -1.46 -10.83
CA LEU A 264 13.81 -1.42 -10.78
C LEU A 264 13.20 -0.35 -11.71
N LEU A 265 14.02 0.54 -12.29
CA LEU A 265 13.53 1.65 -13.11
C LEU A 265 12.66 1.19 -14.27
N ARG A 266 13.06 0.12 -14.97
CA ARG A 266 12.28 -0.44 -16.07
C ARG A 266 10.92 -0.97 -15.61
N ILE A 267 10.88 -1.66 -14.47
CA ILE A 267 9.61 -2.16 -13.90
C ILE A 267 8.70 -0.98 -13.54
N SER A 268 9.26 0.08 -12.94
CA SER A 268 8.51 1.29 -12.64
C SER A 268 7.90 1.93 -13.88
N TRP A 269 8.68 2.07 -14.96
CA TRP A 269 8.21 2.71 -16.19
C TRP A 269 7.17 1.86 -16.94
N THR A 270 7.26 0.53 -16.93
CA THR A 270 6.23 -0.33 -17.55
C THR A 270 4.93 -0.27 -16.77
N LEU A 271 4.98 -0.26 -15.44
CA LEU A 271 3.80 -0.11 -14.60
C LEU A 271 3.13 1.26 -14.79
N GLN A 272 3.91 2.35 -14.76
CA GLN A 272 3.37 3.70 -15.02
C GLN A 272 2.75 3.82 -16.40
N SER A 273 3.35 3.15 -17.41
CA SER A 273 2.79 3.08 -18.75
C SER A 273 1.44 2.37 -18.79
N ILE A 274 1.29 1.23 -18.11
CA ILE A 274 0.02 0.50 -18.01
C ILE A 274 -1.05 1.38 -17.34
N VAL A 275 -0.70 2.06 -16.24
CA VAL A 275 -1.61 2.96 -15.52
C VAL A 275 -2.04 4.12 -16.40
N PHE A 276 -1.10 4.79 -17.09
CA PHE A 276 -1.40 5.89 -18.00
C PHE A 276 -2.35 5.45 -19.11
N VAL A 277 -2.04 4.34 -19.78
CA VAL A 277 -2.80 3.83 -20.93
C VAL A 277 -4.19 3.33 -20.52
N SER A 278 -4.36 2.83 -19.29
CA SER A 278 -5.67 2.43 -18.75
C SER A 278 -6.63 3.62 -18.55
N THR A 279 -6.08 4.82 -18.32
CA THR A 279 -6.85 6.05 -18.07
C THR A 279 -6.84 7.03 -19.26
N ALA A 280 -6.04 6.77 -20.29
CA ALA A 280 -5.83 7.65 -21.44
C ALA A 280 -7.12 8.04 -22.18
N ASN A 281 -8.14 7.17 -22.22
CA ASN A 281 -9.44 7.44 -22.83
C ASN A 281 -10.17 8.65 -22.18
N ARG A 282 -9.91 8.92 -20.89
CA ARG A 282 -10.51 10.01 -20.11
C ARG A 282 -9.56 11.19 -19.91
N ASN A 283 -8.38 11.17 -20.52
CA ASN A 283 -7.37 12.22 -20.34
C ASN A 283 -7.89 13.58 -20.87
N PHE A 284 -7.50 14.68 -20.24
CA PHE A 284 -7.86 16.05 -20.62
C PHE A 284 -7.39 16.42 -22.04
N TYR A 285 -6.18 16.01 -22.42
CA TYR A 285 -5.60 16.34 -23.72
C TYR A 285 -6.11 15.42 -24.83
N ARG A 286 -6.49 16.02 -25.97
CA ARG A 286 -7.12 15.30 -27.08
C ARG A 286 -6.16 14.34 -27.79
N SER A 287 -4.86 14.62 -27.80
CA SER A 287 -3.83 13.73 -28.39
C SER A 287 -3.85 12.36 -27.71
N HIS A 288 -3.78 12.31 -26.38
CA HIS A 288 -3.78 11.08 -25.61
C HIS A 288 -5.07 10.28 -25.81
N ARG A 289 -6.23 10.93 -25.85
CA ARG A 289 -7.50 10.25 -26.16
C ARG A 289 -7.51 9.61 -27.55
N LYS A 290 -6.88 10.25 -28.54
CA LYS A 290 -6.80 9.71 -29.91
C LYS A 290 -5.86 8.52 -30.01
N HIS A 291 -4.74 8.55 -29.29
CA HIS A 291 -3.77 7.46 -29.32
C HIS A 291 -4.09 6.34 -28.31
N ALA A 292 -5.03 6.54 -27.39
CA ALA A 292 -5.31 5.59 -26.30
C ALA A 292 -5.48 4.14 -26.78
N THR A 293 -6.30 3.89 -27.80
CA THR A 293 -6.53 2.54 -28.31
C THR A 293 -5.29 1.91 -28.94
N ILE A 294 -4.51 2.68 -29.73
CA ILE A 294 -3.30 2.14 -30.36
C ILE A 294 -2.19 1.90 -29.31
N GLU A 295 -2.12 2.75 -28.29
CA GLU A 295 -1.20 2.57 -27.16
C GLU A 295 -1.57 1.32 -26.34
N GLN A 296 -2.87 1.10 -26.07
CA GLN A 296 -3.41 -0.09 -25.40
C GLN A 296 -3.05 -1.37 -26.16
N ILE A 297 -3.31 -1.39 -27.47
CA ILE A 297 -2.98 -2.52 -28.33
C ILE A 297 -1.47 -2.75 -28.35
N GLY A 298 -0.67 -1.70 -28.50
CA GLY A 298 0.79 -1.81 -28.55
C GLY A 298 1.39 -2.41 -27.27
N ILE A 299 0.94 -1.94 -26.10
CA ILE A 299 1.38 -2.48 -24.79
C ILE A 299 0.89 -3.92 -24.60
N ALA A 300 -0.34 -4.24 -25.02
CA ALA A 300 -0.84 -5.61 -24.97
C ALA A 300 0.01 -6.54 -25.86
N LEU A 301 0.31 -6.12 -27.09
CA LEU A 301 1.19 -6.86 -28.00
C LEU A 301 2.58 -7.07 -27.41
N HIS A 302 3.15 -6.06 -26.75
CA HIS A 302 4.42 -6.19 -26.05
C HIS A 302 4.41 -7.35 -25.06
N TRP A 303 3.47 -7.30 -24.11
CA TRP A 303 3.39 -8.31 -23.07
C TRP A 303 3.04 -9.69 -23.62
N LEU A 304 2.19 -9.78 -24.65
CA LEU A 304 1.89 -11.03 -25.33
C LEU A 304 3.15 -11.69 -25.90
N TRP A 305 4.00 -10.94 -26.60
CA TRP A 305 5.21 -11.53 -27.18
C TRP A 305 6.27 -11.84 -26.13
N VAL A 306 6.38 -11.03 -25.06
CA VAL A 306 7.26 -11.35 -23.91
C VAL A 306 6.81 -12.64 -23.23
N PHE A 307 5.51 -12.81 -22.96
CA PHE A 307 4.98 -14.05 -22.38
C PHE A 307 5.17 -15.24 -23.32
N PHE A 308 5.00 -15.05 -24.63
CA PHE A 308 5.28 -16.08 -25.62
C PHE A 308 6.77 -16.48 -25.61
N GLN A 309 7.69 -15.51 -25.56
CA GLN A 309 9.13 -15.75 -25.47
C GLN A 309 9.49 -16.55 -24.20
N LEU A 310 8.92 -16.19 -23.05
CA LEU A 310 9.12 -16.93 -21.81
C LEU A 310 8.53 -18.35 -21.89
N TRP A 311 7.37 -18.51 -22.52
CA TRP A 311 6.74 -19.82 -22.69
C TRP A 311 7.64 -20.81 -23.45
N LEU A 312 8.47 -20.33 -24.40
CA LEU A 312 9.46 -21.14 -25.14
C LEU A 312 10.63 -21.65 -24.28
N LEU A 313 10.79 -21.19 -23.03
CA LEU A 313 11.83 -21.69 -22.12
C LEU A 313 11.41 -23.00 -21.43
N PRO A 314 12.34 -23.92 -21.12
CA PRO A 314 12.03 -25.31 -20.77
C PRO A 314 11.44 -25.48 -19.36
N THR A 315 11.82 -24.65 -18.39
CA THR A 315 11.40 -24.78 -17.00
C THR A 315 10.91 -23.45 -16.42
N ASN A 316 10.02 -23.50 -15.43
CA ASN A 316 9.51 -22.30 -14.75
C ASN A 316 10.61 -21.51 -14.03
N SER A 317 11.64 -22.19 -13.49
CA SER A 317 12.79 -21.52 -12.86
C SER A 317 13.57 -20.67 -13.87
N ILE A 318 13.84 -21.22 -15.06
CA ILE A 318 14.54 -20.49 -16.12
C ILE A 318 13.68 -19.33 -16.61
N ARG A 319 12.35 -19.50 -16.73
CA ARG A 319 11.43 -18.41 -17.10
C ARG A 319 11.51 -17.22 -16.15
N VAL A 320 11.40 -17.47 -14.85
CA VAL A 320 11.48 -16.42 -13.83
C VAL A 320 12.85 -15.76 -13.84
N LEU A 321 13.93 -16.55 -13.88
CA LEU A 321 15.29 -16.01 -13.90
C LEU A 321 15.55 -15.17 -15.15
N TYR A 322 15.15 -15.67 -16.33
CA TYR A 322 15.28 -14.96 -17.61
C TYR A 322 14.51 -13.64 -17.58
N PHE A 323 13.28 -13.66 -17.07
CA PHE A 323 12.47 -12.46 -16.90
C PHE A 323 13.16 -11.46 -15.98
N LEU A 324 13.57 -11.87 -14.78
CA LEU A 324 14.23 -10.99 -13.82
C LEU A 324 15.52 -10.39 -14.39
N ILE A 325 16.40 -11.20 -14.99
CA ILE A 325 17.67 -10.72 -15.57
C ILE A 325 17.40 -9.73 -16.71
N SER A 326 16.49 -10.06 -17.63
CA SER A 326 16.20 -9.17 -18.77
C SER A 326 15.56 -7.85 -18.32
N GLN A 327 14.61 -7.87 -17.38
CA GLN A 327 13.93 -6.66 -16.91
C GLN A 327 14.84 -5.80 -16.01
N LEU A 328 15.48 -6.40 -15.01
CA LEU A 328 16.35 -5.68 -14.07
C LEU A 328 17.64 -5.21 -14.75
N GLY A 329 18.22 -6.02 -15.64
CA GLY A 329 19.37 -5.63 -16.45
C GLY A 329 19.04 -4.47 -17.38
N GLY A 330 17.87 -4.48 -18.04
CA GLY A 330 17.43 -3.36 -18.87
C GLY A 330 17.22 -2.08 -18.03
N GLY A 331 16.65 -2.21 -16.83
CA GLY A 331 16.50 -1.10 -15.89
C GLY A 331 17.84 -0.53 -15.42
N LEU A 332 18.81 -1.40 -15.11
CA LEU A 332 20.16 -1.02 -14.71
C LEU A 332 20.87 -0.20 -15.81
N LEU A 333 20.83 -0.70 -17.04
CA LEU A 333 21.46 -0.07 -18.20
C LEU A 333 20.85 1.30 -18.53
N ILE A 334 19.52 1.40 -18.53
CA ILE A 334 18.81 2.68 -18.77
C ILE A 334 19.09 3.65 -17.62
N GLY A 335 18.95 3.18 -16.38
CA GLY A 335 19.02 4.01 -15.18
C GLY A 335 20.38 4.66 -14.99
N HIS A 336 21.48 3.99 -15.30
CA HIS A 336 22.81 4.57 -15.20
C HIS A 336 23.08 5.70 -16.19
N VAL A 337 22.44 5.69 -17.36
CA VAL A 337 22.58 6.77 -18.35
C VAL A 337 21.76 7.99 -17.90
N VAL A 338 20.48 7.80 -17.58
CA VAL A 338 19.58 8.93 -17.28
C VAL A 338 19.87 9.59 -15.93
N THR A 339 20.28 8.82 -14.91
CA THR A 339 20.54 9.39 -13.58
C THR A 339 21.90 10.07 -13.47
N PHE A 340 22.88 9.66 -14.27
CA PHE A 340 24.23 10.26 -14.25
C PHE A 340 24.18 11.73 -14.64
N SER A 341 23.49 12.06 -15.74
CA SER A 341 23.65 13.35 -16.40
C SER A 341 22.87 14.50 -15.76
N HIS A 342 21.90 14.26 -14.87
CA HIS A 342 21.04 15.31 -14.28
C HIS A 342 21.11 15.32 -12.75
N ASN A 343 21.11 14.14 -12.12
CA ASN A 343 21.09 14.07 -10.65
C ASN A 343 22.44 14.46 -10.02
N SER A 344 23.54 14.43 -10.81
CA SER A 344 24.91 14.76 -10.37
C SER A 344 25.26 16.25 -10.40
N VAL A 345 24.28 17.11 -10.70
CA VAL A 345 24.41 18.57 -10.67
C VAL A 345 23.33 19.16 -9.77
N ASP A 346 23.47 20.45 -9.47
CA ASP A 346 22.60 21.16 -8.54
C ASP A 346 21.21 21.41 -9.14
N LYS A 347 20.25 21.64 -8.24
CA LYS A 347 18.85 21.92 -8.55
C LYS A 347 18.58 23.40 -8.32
N PHE A 348 17.57 23.94 -8.98
CA PHE A 348 17.25 25.37 -8.91
C PHE A 348 15.81 25.57 -8.43
N PRO A 349 15.55 26.60 -7.60
CA PRO A 349 14.20 26.92 -7.13
C PRO A 349 13.22 27.23 -8.27
N ALA A 350 11.93 26.99 -8.04
CA ALA A 350 10.86 27.25 -9.02
C ALA A 350 10.76 28.73 -9.45
N ASN A 351 11.10 29.66 -8.55
CA ASN A 351 11.12 31.10 -8.83
C ASN A 351 12.44 31.60 -9.44
N SER A 352 13.37 30.70 -9.80
CA SER A 352 14.65 31.08 -10.38
C SER A 352 14.47 31.73 -11.75
N ARG A 353 15.18 32.85 -11.97
CA ARG A 353 15.28 33.50 -13.29
C ARG A 353 15.96 32.62 -14.34
N LEU A 354 16.61 31.53 -13.93
CA LEU A 354 17.25 30.56 -14.84
C LEU A 354 16.27 30.00 -15.88
N LEU A 355 14.99 29.83 -15.54
CA LEU A 355 13.97 29.34 -16.47
C LEU A 355 13.81 30.25 -17.70
N ASN A 356 14.12 31.55 -17.56
CA ASN A 356 14.06 32.53 -18.64
C ASN A 356 15.33 32.54 -19.52
N ASN A 357 16.39 31.82 -19.15
CA ASN A 357 17.64 31.72 -19.90
C ASN A 357 17.91 30.28 -20.34
N PHE A 358 17.35 29.90 -21.48
CA PHE A 358 17.42 28.55 -22.05
C PHE A 358 18.84 27.97 -22.13
N ALA A 359 19.83 28.77 -22.58
CA ALA A 359 21.19 28.28 -22.70
C ALA A 359 21.81 27.96 -21.33
N CYS A 360 21.64 28.87 -20.36
CA CYS A 360 22.14 28.65 -19.00
C CYS A 360 21.40 27.49 -18.33
N LEU A 361 20.08 27.38 -18.51
CA LEU A 361 19.27 26.30 -17.95
C LEU A 361 19.91 24.96 -18.29
N HIS A 362 20.10 24.66 -19.57
CA HIS A 362 20.61 23.35 -19.99
C HIS A 362 22.09 23.13 -19.69
N ILE A 363 22.93 24.18 -19.72
CA ILE A 363 24.35 24.06 -19.39
C ILE A 363 24.58 23.83 -17.89
N LEU A 364 23.83 24.52 -17.03
CA LEU A 364 24.00 24.45 -15.57
C LEU A 364 23.31 23.22 -14.96
N THR A 365 22.28 22.68 -15.62
CA THR A 365 21.46 21.57 -15.10
C THR A 365 21.75 20.22 -15.73
N THR A 366 22.77 20.12 -16.60
CA THR A 366 23.19 18.85 -17.20
C THR A 366 24.70 18.66 -17.16
N ARG A 367 25.14 17.40 -17.26
CA ARG A 367 26.53 16.98 -17.31
C ARG A 367 26.74 15.95 -18.42
N ASN A 368 27.87 16.04 -19.12
CA ASN A 368 28.30 15.08 -20.11
C ASN A 368 29.14 13.94 -19.52
N MET A 369 29.13 12.80 -20.20
CA MET A 369 30.02 11.67 -19.93
C MET A 369 31.12 11.64 -20.99
N ASP A 370 32.36 11.39 -20.57
CA ASP A 370 33.51 11.46 -21.47
C ASP A 370 33.34 10.55 -22.72
N PRO A 371 33.37 11.12 -23.93
CA PRO A 371 33.01 10.40 -25.13
C PRO A 371 34.07 9.37 -25.52
N SER A 372 33.60 8.24 -26.03
CA SER A 372 34.41 7.22 -26.71
C SER A 372 33.52 6.43 -27.65
N PRO A 373 34.05 5.76 -28.70
CA PRO A 373 33.21 5.00 -29.64
C PRO A 373 32.31 3.96 -28.97
N PHE A 374 32.78 3.32 -27.88
CA PHE A 374 31.98 2.37 -27.11
C PHE A 374 30.88 3.07 -26.29
N VAL A 375 31.19 4.19 -25.65
CA VAL A 375 30.22 4.99 -24.90
C VAL A 375 29.17 5.57 -25.83
N ASP A 376 29.58 6.17 -26.94
CA ASP A 376 28.68 6.77 -27.94
C ASP A 376 27.64 5.74 -28.44
N TRP A 377 28.09 4.48 -28.61
CA TRP A 377 27.23 3.34 -28.94
C TRP A 377 26.34 2.92 -27.78
N LEU A 378 26.92 2.65 -26.61
CA LEU A 378 26.20 2.11 -25.46
C LEU A 378 25.16 3.12 -24.93
N TRP A 379 25.51 4.40 -24.84
CA TRP A 379 24.67 5.47 -24.30
C TRP A 379 23.75 6.11 -25.35
N GLY A 380 23.88 5.72 -26.62
CA GLY A 380 23.04 6.25 -27.69
C GLY A 380 23.16 7.78 -27.81
N GLY A 381 24.37 8.32 -27.70
CA GLY A 381 24.65 9.75 -27.78
C GLY A 381 24.23 10.58 -26.56
N LEU A 382 23.58 9.99 -25.55
CA LEU A 382 23.21 10.69 -24.31
C LEU A 382 24.40 11.01 -23.40
N ASN A 383 25.61 10.60 -23.79
CA ASN A 383 26.84 11.12 -23.20
C ASN A 383 27.09 12.60 -23.56
N TYR A 384 26.46 13.12 -24.62
CA TYR A 384 26.44 14.54 -25.01
C TYR A 384 25.13 15.20 -24.56
N GLN A 385 24.86 15.13 -23.27
CA GLN A 385 23.61 15.58 -22.69
C GLN A 385 23.37 17.09 -22.82
N ILE A 386 24.41 17.90 -22.63
CA ILE A 386 24.33 19.37 -22.76
C ILE A 386 23.87 19.73 -24.18
N GLU A 387 24.54 19.16 -25.19
CA GLU A 387 24.24 19.40 -26.60
C GLU A 387 22.84 18.90 -26.97
N HIS A 388 22.47 17.71 -26.47
CA HIS A 388 21.14 17.14 -26.69
C HIS A 388 20.03 18.01 -26.11
N HIS A 389 20.21 18.58 -24.92
CA HIS A 389 19.23 19.48 -24.32
C HIS A 389 19.16 20.85 -25.03
N LEU A 390 20.30 21.39 -25.47
CA LEU A 390 20.33 22.64 -26.24
C LEU A 390 19.70 22.50 -27.64
N PHE A 391 19.84 21.32 -28.26
CA PHE A 391 19.39 21.02 -29.62
C PHE A 391 18.71 19.64 -29.70
N PRO A 392 17.54 19.45 -29.07
CA PRO A 392 16.91 18.12 -28.93
C PRO A 392 16.51 17.48 -30.25
N THR A 393 16.31 18.28 -31.31
CA THR A 393 15.99 17.79 -32.66
C THR A 393 17.24 17.43 -33.49
N MET A 394 18.44 17.68 -32.97
CA MET A 394 19.70 17.37 -33.65
C MET A 394 19.89 15.85 -33.77
N PRO A 395 20.23 15.32 -34.96
CA PRO A 395 20.55 13.91 -35.09
C PRO A 395 21.81 13.49 -34.30
N ARG A 396 21.71 12.34 -33.62
CA ARG A 396 22.80 11.72 -32.84
C ARG A 396 24.20 11.80 -33.46
N PRO A 397 24.44 11.47 -34.75
CA PRO A 397 25.82 11.46 -35.28
C PRO A 397 26.51 12.83 -35.27
N ASN A 398 25.75 13.92 -35.10
CA ASN A 398 26.29 15.28 -35.09
C ASN A 398 26.62 15.80 -33.67
N LEU A 399 26.19 15.10 -32.61
CA LEU A 399 26.35 15.56 -31.23
C LEU A 399 27.82 15.73 -30.82
N ASN A 400 28.71 14.84 -31.26
CA ASN A 400 30.15 14.98 -31.01
C ASN A 400 30.71 16.28 -31.60
N ARG A 401 30.36 16.60 -32.84
CA ARG A 401 30.80 17.84 -33.49
C ARG A 401 30.19 19.07 -32.82
N ALA A 402 28.90 19.00 -32.46
CA ALA A 402 28.23 20.06 -31.72
C ALA A 402 28.91 20.33 -30.36
N SER A 403 29.43 19.29 -29.70
CA SER A 403 30.08 19.43 -28.39
C SER A 403 31.30 20.33 -28.41
N HIS A 404 32.07 20.33 -29.50
CA HIS A 404 33.20 21.24 -29.68
C HIS A 404 32.75 22.70 -29.84
N MET A 405 31.61 22.93 -30.50
CA MET A 405 31.06 24.27 -30.69
C MET A 405 30.44 24.80 -29.39
N VAL A 406 29.68 23.96 -28.67
CA VAL A 406 29.10 24.29 -27.36
C VAL A 406 30.19 24.56 -26.32
N ARG A 407 31.28 23.77 -26.31
CA ARG A 407 32.41 24.01 -25.41
C ARG A 407 33.04 25.40 -25.64
N ARG A 408 33.28 25.78 -26.89
CA ARG A 408 33.79 27.13 -27.22
C ARG A 408 32.82 28.22 -26.77
N PHE A 409 31.52 28.03 -26.99
CA PHE A 409 30.49 28.95 -26.50
C PHE A 409 30.53 29.10 -24.97
N CYS A 410 30.68 27.99 -24.24
CA CYS A 410 30.82 28.04 -22.79
C CYS A 410 32.06 28.83 -22.36
N GLU A 411 33.21 28.60 -23.00
CA GLU A 411 34.47 29.32 -22.74
C GLU A 411 34.34 30.83 -23.03
N GLU A 412 33.68 31.23 -24.12
CA GLU A 412 33.49 32.64 -24.50
C GLU A 412 32.58 33.42 -23.55
N HIS A 413 31.69 32.71 -22.83
CA HIS A 413 30.67 33.28 -21.96
C HIS A 413 30.88 33.00 -20.48
N ASP A 414 32.03 32.40 -20.11
CA ASP A 414 32.38 32.03 -18.73
C ASP A 414 31.32 31.11 -18.08
N LEU A 415 30.83 30.13 -18.86
CA LEU A 415 29.88 29.12 -18.41
C LEU A 415 30.61 27.78 -18.16
N PRO A 416 30.21 27.01 -17.13
CA PRO A 416 30.85 25.73 -16.85
C PRO A 416 30.45 24.69 -17.90
N TYR A 417 31.42 24.02 -18.50
CA TYR A 417 31.19 22.86 -19.37
C TYR A 417 31.54 21.58 -18.60
N LEU A 418 30.54 20.91 -18.03
CA LEU A 418 30.74 19.75 -17.15
C LEU A 418 30.83 18.44 -17.95
N SER A 419 32.00 17.78 -17.90
CA SER A 419 32.24 16.45 -18.47
C SER A 419 33.10 15.63 -17.53
N ASP A 420 32.70 14.39 -17.26
CA ASP A 420 33.45 13.47 -16.40
C ASP A 420 33.42 12.02 -16.91
N GLY A 421 34.44 11.25 -16.52
CA GLY A 421 34.40 9.80 -16.62
C GLY A 421 33.29 9.19 -15.75
N TYR A 422 32.80 8.01 -16.16
CA TYR A 422 31.62 7.37 -15.56
C TYR A 422 31.66 7.25 -14.04
N PHE A 423 32.74 6.70 -13.46
CA PHE A 423 32.82 6.51 -12.01
C PHE A 423 32.88 7.83 -11.23
N ALA A 424 33.52 8.85 -11.79
CA ALA A 424 33.62 10.17 -11.16
C ALA A 424 32.25 10.87 -11.12
N GLY A 425 31.51 10.89 -12.24
CA GLY A 425 30.17 11.47 -12.26
C GLY A 425 29.14 10.64 -11.50
N PHE A 426 29.25 9.30 -11.49
CA PHE A 426 28.39 8.46 -10.66
C PHE A 426 28.64 8.69 -9.16
N LYS A 427 29.91 8.87 -8.76
CA LYS A 427 30.24 9.28 -7.40
C LYS A 427 29.59 10.62 -7.04
N LYS A 428 29.64 11.63 -7.93
CA LYS A 428 28.97 12.93 -7.70
C LYS A 428 27.46 12.80 -7.49
N ASN A 429 26.80 11.87 -8.18
CA ASN A 429 25.39 11.53 -7.94
C ASN A 429 25.18 10.96 -6.52
N LEU A 430 26.03 10.01 -6.10
CA LEU A 430 25.99 9.46 -4.75
C LEU A 430 26.30 10.53 -3.68
N ASP A 431 27.20 11.46 -3.97
CA ASP A 431 27.56 12.57 -3.08
C ASP A 431 26.36 13.51 -2.86
N GLN A 432 25.61 13.84 -3.92
CA GLN A 432 24.36 14.62 -3.82
C GLN A 432 23.33 13.92 -2.90
N LEU A 433 23.17 12.60 -3.07
CA LEU A 433 22.30 11.79 -2.21
C LEU A 433 22.82 11.71 -0.76
N ALA A 434 24.14 11.64 -0.58
CA ALA A 434 24.79 11.61 0.72
C ALA A 434 24.63 12.95 1.46
N ASN A 435 24.71 14.09 0.76
CA ASN A 435 24.50 15.41 1.34
C ASN A 435 23.11 15.53 1.99
N ILE A 436 22.06 15.09 1.30
CA ILE A 436 20.69 15.05 1.85
C ILE A 436 20.57 14.03 2.98
N ALA A 437 21.23 12.86 2.86
CA ALA A 437 21.25 11.87 3.92
C ALA A 437 21.89 12.42 5.22
N HIS A 438 22.96 13.20 5.11
CA HIS A 438 23.60 13.88 6.23
C HIS A 438 22.70 14.95 6.83
N LEU A 439 22.03 15.74 6.00
CA LEU A 439 21.04 16.72 6.45
C LEU A 439 19.89 16.04 7.21
N ALA A 440 19.33 14.95 6.67
CA ALA A 440 18.28 14.17 7.33
C ALA A 440 18.72 13.63 8.70
N ARG A 441 19.97 13.14 8.84
CA ARG A 441 20.54 12.73 10.13
C ARG A 441 20.70 13.89 11.09
N LYS A 442 21.17 15.05 10.61
CA LYS A 442 21.35 16.26 11.43
C LYS A 442 20.01 16.78 11.95
N ILE A 443 18.99 16.83 11.10
CA ILE A 443 17.62 17.17 11.47
C ILE A 443 17.10 16.19 12.53
N GLY A 444 17.26 14.88 12.32
CA GLY A 444 16.87 13.85 13.29
C GLY A 444 17.61 13.93 14.63
N ALA A 445 18.91 14.26 14.64
CA ALA A 445 19.71 14.39 15.86
C ALA A 445 19.45 15.70 16.63
N LYS A 446 19.27 16.83 15.93
CA LYS A 446 18.92 18.13 16.54
C LYS A 446 17.55 18.07 17.21
N MET A 447 16.63 17.30 16.64
CA MET A 447 15.30 17.03 17.21
C MET A 447 15.33 16.11 18.45
N SER A 448 16.36 15.29 18.63
CA SER A 448 16.47 14.41 19.81
C SER A 448 17.23 15.04 20.98
N SER A 449 18.00 16.12 20.77
CA SER A 449 18.90 16.70 21.79
C SER A 449 18.43 17.99 22.48
N ALA A 450 17.41 18.70 21.98
CA ALA A 450 16.96 19.97 22.59
C ALA A 450 15.47 20.30 22.30
N PRO A 451 14.52 19.74 23.07
CA PRO A 451 13.08 19.99 22.87
C PRO A 451 12.61 21.39 23.33
N ASP A 452 13.29 22.04 24.28
CA ASP A 452 12.74 23.25 24.93
C ASP A 452 13.29 24.58 24.40
N SER A 453 14.49 24.61 23.79
CA SER A 453 15.13 25.87 23.35
C SER A 453 14.69 26.34 21.95
N LEU A 454 13.96 25.51 21.20
CA LEU A 454 13.55 25.79 19.83
C LEU A 454 12.19 26.52 19.75
N ALA A 455 11.33 26.39 20.76
CA ALA A 455 10.09 27.18 20.85
C ALA A 455 10.38 28.70 20.90
N ALA A 456 11.50 29.07 21.52
CA ALA A 456 11.95 30.46 21.61
C ALA A 456 12.59 30.99 20.32
N VAL A 457 13.26 30.13 19.54
CA VAL A 457 13.91 30.51 18.27
C VAL A 457 12.90 30.56 17.12
N ILE A 458 11.98 29.60 17.05
CA ILE A 458 10.91 29.57 16.03
C ILE A 458 9.91 30.73 16.23
N ALA A 459 9.70 31.19 17.47
CA ALA A 459 8.86 32.36 17.74
C ALA A 459 9.49 33.69 17.28
N ALA A 460 10.81 33.75 17.10
CA ALA A 460 11.52 34.98 16.74
C ALA A 460 11.68 35.18 15.22
N ASP A 461 11.73 34.11 14.42
CA ASP A 461 11.99 34.17 12.97
C ASP A 461 10.73 34.09 12.08
N MET A 462 9.52 34.05 12.65
CA MET A 462 8.28 33.76 11.91
C MET A 462 7.24 34.92 11.89
N LEU A 463 7.69 36.18 11.91
CA LEU A 463 6.83 37.32 11.59
C LEU A 463 7.04 37.80 10.15
N PRO A 464 5.99 37.83 9.29
CA PRO A 464 6.07 38.38 7.94
C PRO A 464 6.33 39.90 7.94
N ALA A 465 7.20 40.36 7.04
CA ALA A 465 7.64 41.75 6.88
C ALA A 465 6.62 42.70 6.22
N GLU A 466 5.31 42.52 6.38
CA GLU A 466 4.29 43.36 5.71
C GLU A 466 3.53 44.35 6.62
N HIS A 467 3.79 44.40 7.93
CA HIS A 467 3.11 45.35 8.84
C HIS A 467 4.01 46.39 9.51
N SER A 468 5.05 46.89 8.85
CA SER A 468 5.91 47.97 9.40
C SER A 468 5.74 49.34 8.76
N ARG A 469 4.65 49.62 8.03
CA ARG A 469 4.44 50.92 7.36
C ARG A 469 3.36 51.81 7.97
N PHE A 470 2.77 51.47 9.11
CA PHE A 470 1.73 52.30 9.76
C PHE A 470 1.98 52.73 11.21
N GLU A 471 3.03 52.23 11.87
CA GLU A 471 3.37 52.64 13.25
C GLU A 471 4.71 53.37 13.34
N ARG A 472 4.84 54.47 12.58
CA ARG A 472 5.95 55.41 12.75
C ARG A 472 5.51 56.88 12.85
N SER A 473 4.29 57.13 13.33
CA SER A 473 3.83 58.51 13.61
C SER A 473 3.26 58.77 15.02
N TYR A 474 3.36 57.82 15.95
CA TYR A 474 2.93 58.04 17.35
C TYR A 474 3.92 57.40 18.33
N ALA A 475 5.16 57.90 18.32
CA ALA A 475 6.12 57.65 19.38
C ALA A 475 6.84 58.97 19.69
N ASP A 476 6.07 59.95 20.14
CA ASP A 476 6.61 61.16 20.76
C ASP A 476 5.64 61.64 21.84
N SER A 477 5.66 60.97 22.99
CA SER A 477 5.30 61.53 24.31
C SER A 477 5.40 60.41 25.34
N GLY A 478 6.17 60.69 26.39
CA GLY A 478 6.53 59.70 27.40
C GLY A 478 5.50 59.51 28.51
N ALA A 479 6.03 58.85 29.53
CA ALA A 479 5.54 58.76 30.90
C ALA A 479 4.50 57.66 31.22
N ASP A 480 5.03 56.71 31.98
CA ASP A 480 4.60 56.35 33.33
C ASP A 480 3.91 55.00 33.58
N SER A 481 4.53 54.33 34.55
CA SER A 481 4.00 53.42 35.57
C SER A 481 2.94 52.37 35.23
N SER A 482 3.32 51.12 35.51
CA SER A 482 2.52 50.10 36.21
C SER A 482 1.06 49.91 35.79
N MET A 483 0.76 48.77 35.18
CA MET A 483 -0.25 47.84 35.68
C MET A 483 -0.29 46.58 34.81
N SER A 484 -0.47 45.46 35.50
CA SER A 484 -0.69 44.12 34.96
C SER A 484 -1.82 44.09 33.93
N ALA A 485 -1.56 43.48 32.77
CA ALA A 485 -2.61 42.92 31.93
C ALA A 485 -2.05 41.69 31.19
N GLN A 486 -2.61 40.53 31.50
CA GLN A 486 -2.46 39.31 30.71
C GLN A 486 -3.04 39.53 29.31
N PRO A 487 -2.38 39.11 28.22
CA PRO A 487 -3.04 38.87 26.96
C PRO A 487 -3.46 37.40 26.85
N ALA A 488 -4.60 37.23 26.19
CA ALA A 488 -5.32 36.01 25.92
C ALA A 488 -4.45 34.90 25.31
N GLN A 489 -4.66 33.69 25.82
CA GLN A 489 -4.26 32.45 25.18
C GLN A 489 -5.21 32.20 24.00
N ASP A 490 -4.83 32.67 22.81
CA ASP A 490 -5.33 32.13 21.56
C ASP A 490 -4.24 31.23 20.93
N ALA A 491 -4.71 30.14 20.33
CA ALA A 491 -3.99 28.91 20.08
C ALA A 491 -2.77 29.02 19.15
N PRO A 492 -1.68 28.26 19.39
CA PRO A 492 -0.58 28.15 18.45
C PRO A 492 -0.92 27.18 17.30
N ASP A 493 -0.71 27.63 16.06
CA ASP A 493 -0.65 26.78 14.89
C ASP A 493 0.55 25.83 15.00
N ALA A 494 0.24 24.58 15.32
CA ALA A 494 1.19 23.57 15.77
C ALA A 494 1.97 22.90 14.62
N ASN A 495 3.30 22.92 14.75
CA ASN A 495 4.29 22.21 13.94
C ASN A 495 4.34 20.69 14.34
N PRO A 496 4.21 19.74 13.41
CA PRO A 496 4.04 18.31 13.73
C PRO A 496 5.30 17.58 14.25
N PHE A 497 6.48 18.23 14.25
CA PHE A 497 7.74 17.58 14.65
C PHE A 497 7.89 17.28 16.15
N TYR A 498 7.09 17.91 17.01
CA TYR A 498 7.17 17.73 18.47
C TYR A 498 6.40 16.53 19.02
N TYR A 499 5.51 15.94 18.21
CA TYR A 499 4.60 14.93 18.74
C TYR A 499 5.14 13.52 18.73
N TYR A 500 6.21 13.16 18.01
CA TYR A 500 6.49 11.74 17.76
C TYR A 500 7.11 10.93 18.92
N PRO A 501 8.17 11.39 19.60
CA PRO A 501 8.68 10.66 20.78
C PRO A 501 7.65 10.67 21.91
N ALA A 502 6.92 11.78 22.08
CA ALA A 502 5.87 11.94 23.06
C ALA A 502 4.59 11.15 22.73
N MET A 503 4.20 11.02 21.45
CA MET A 503 3.08 10.21 20.98
C MET A 503 3.42 8.74 21.04
N ILE A 504 4.62 8.29 20.65
CA ILE A 504 4.99 6.88 20.78
C ILE A 504 4.98 6.47 22.26
N GLN A 505 5.46 7.33 23.14
CA GLN A 505 5.41 7.09 24.59
C GLN A 505 4.00 7.24 25.16
N ALA A 506 3.15 8.12 24.60
CA ALA A 506 1.75 8.29 24.99
C ALA A 506 0.81 7.21 24.42
N GLU A 507 1.05 6.67 23.22
CA GLU A 507 0.28 5.61 22.57
C GLU A 507 0.63 4.24 23.15
N THR A 508 1.92 3.96 23.34
CA THR A 508 2.33 2.77 24.13
C THR A 508 1.82 2.86 25.57
N GLY A 509 1.80 4.08 26.15
CA GLY A 509 1.13 4.38 27.41
C GLY A 509 -0.39 4.14 27.36
N HIS A 510 -1.06 4.54 26.27
CA HIS A 510 -2.49 4.41 26.05
C HIS A 510 -2.92 2.95 25.94
N PHE A 511 -2.29 2.16 25.07
CA PHE A 511 -2.56 0.73 24.96
C PHE A 511 -2.25 -0.02 26.25
N ARG A 512 -1.15 0.33 26.92
CA ARG A 512 -0.81 -0.24 28.23
C ARG A 512 -1.86 0.10 29.29
N SER A 513 -2.39 1.32 29.28
CA SER A 513 -3.45 1.76 30.21
C SER A 513 -4.77 1.04 29.95
N LEU A 514 -5.17 0.90 28.68
CA LEU A 514 -6.36 0.16 28.24
C LEU A 514 -6.25 -1.32 28.62
N PHE A 515 -5.09 -1.94 28.39
CA PHE A 515 -4.82 -3.30 28.83
C PHE A 515 -4.93 -3.42 30.34
N LEU A 516 -4.26 -2.55 31.12
CA LEU A 516 -4.29 -2.63 32.58
C LEU A 516 -5.70 -2.45 33.16
N ALA A 517 -6.51 -1.58 32.55
CA ALA A 517 -7.91 -1.36 32.94
C ALA A 517 -8.78 -2.61 32.71
N ASN A 518 -8.54 -3.34 31.61
CA ASN A 518 -9.33 -4.51 31.20
C ASN A 518 -8.60 -5.85 31.31
N LYS A 519 -7.47 -5.91 32.03
CA LYS A 519 -6.53 -7.05 32.04
C LYS A 519 -7.19 -8.39 32.33
N ALA A 520 -8.14 -8.42 33.25
CA ALA A 520 -8.85 -9.64 33.62
C ALA A 520 -9.70 -10.19 32.46
N LYS A 521 -10.36 -9.32 31.68
CA LYS A 521 -11.15 -9.72 30.52
C LYS A 521 -10.25 -10.22 29.40
N VAL A 522 -9.19 -9.47 29.07
CA VAL A 522 -8.24 -9.82 28.00
C VAL A 522 -7.57 -11.16 28.27
N ILE A 523 -7.04 -11.38 29.48
CA ILE A 523 -6.35 -12.63 29.84
C ILE A 523 -7.31 -13.82 29.76
N VAL A 524 -8.53 -13.68 30.27
CA VAL A 524 -9.51 -14.78 30.24
C VAL A 524 -9.98 -15.07 28.82
N TYR A 525 -10.23 -14.05 27.99
CA TYR A 525 -10.63 -14.25 26.59
C TYR A 525 -9.51 -14.94 25.79
N CYS A 526 -8.25 -14.53 25.99
CA CYS A 526 -7.09 -15.21 25.42
C CYS A 526 -6.98 -16.67 25.88
N ALA A 527 -7.20 -16.95 27.17
CA ALA A 527 -7.16 -18.32 27.69
C ALA A 527 -8.29 -19.19 27.12
N VAL A 528 -9.49 -18.63 26.95
CA VAL A 528 -10.62 -19.30 26.29
C VAL A 528 -10.30 -19.60 24.82
N PHE A 529 -9.63 -18.68 24.11
CA PHE A 529 -9.19 -18.93 22.72
C PHE A 529 -8.08 -19.96 22.61
N TRP A 530 -7.22 -20.06 23.62
CA TRP A 530 -6.26 -21.16 23.72
C TRP A 530 -6.96 -22.52 23.84
N SER A 531 -8.04 -22.62 24.62
CA SER A 531 -8.90 -23.80 24.67
C SER A 531 -9.54 -24.13 23.32
N PHE A 532 -10.10 -23.11 22.66
CA PHE A 532 -10.67 -23.23 21.32
C PHE A 532 -9.65 -23.79 20.31
N GLY A 533 -8.43 -23.24 20.29
CA GLY A 533 -7.35 -23.72 19.43
C GLY A 533 -6.99 -25.19 19.69
N MET A 534 -6.94 -25.61 20.96
CA MET A 534 -6.65 -27.02 21.29
C MET A 534 -7.69 -27.97 20.71
N CYS A 535 -8.99 -27.61 20.76
CA CYS A 535 -10.08 -28.39 20.17
C CYS A 535 -9.96 -28.58 18.66
N VAL A 536 -9.34 -27.62 17.96
CA VAL A 536 -9.06 -27.72 16.52
C VAL A 536 -7.87 -28.65 16.27
N GLY A 537 -6.76 -28.45 17.00
CA GLY A 537 -5.50 -29.12 16.68
C GLY A 537 -5.42 -30.62 17.02
N PHE A 538 -6.21 -31.13 17.98
CA PHE A 538 -6.00 -32.51 18.46
C PHE A 538 -6.59 -33.58 17.54
N LEU A 539 -7.63 -33.26 16.77
CA LEU A 539 -8.48 -34.26 16.12
C LEU A 539 -7.72 -35.00 15.00
N GLY A 540 -6.88 -34.30 14.23
CA GLY A 540 -6.06 -34.90 13.18
C GLY A 540 -5.12 -36.00 13.69
N PRO A 541 -4.20 -35.69 14.63
CA PRO A 541 -3.25 -36.67 15.18
C PRO A 541 -3.91 -37.84 15.91
N THR A 542 -5.05 -37.62 16.57
CA THR A 542 -5.72 -38.64 17.40
C THR A 542 -6.72 -39.52 16.63
N LEU A 543 -6.99 -39.20 15.35
CA LEU A 543 -8.03 -39.85 14.54
C LEU A 543 -7.86 -41.37 14.45
N TRP A 544 -6.61 -41.84 14.38
CA TRP A 544 -6.29 -43.26 14.28
C TRP A 544 -6.63 -44.04 15.55
N ASP A 545 -6.21 -43.53 16.71
CA ASP A 545 -6.50 -44.15 18.01
C ASP A 545 -7.99 -44.06 18.35
N LEU A 546 -8.67 -42.98 17.97
CA LEU A 546 -10.13 -42.86 18.11
C LEU A 546 -10.87 -43.84 17.19
N GLY A 547 -10.34 -44.13 15.99
CA GLY A 547 -10.85 -45.18 15.11
C GLY A 547 -10.74 -46.56 15.73
N CYS A 548 -9.59 -46.88 16.35
CA CYS A 548 -9.41 -48.10 17.15
C CYS A 548 -10.41 -48.18 18.30
N GLN A 549 -10.58 -47.09 19.05
CA GLN A 549 -11.49 -47.00 20.21
C GLN A 549 -12.94 -47.25 19.82
N THR A 550 -13.37 -46.71 18.67
CA THR A 550 -14.75 -46.80 18.16
C THR A 550 -14.99 -47.96 17.19
N ALA A 551 -13.97 -48.81 16.96
CA ALA A 551 -14.00 -49.90 15.99
C ALA A 551 -14.44 -49.45 14.58
N THR A 552 -13.96 -48.28 14.14
CA THR A 552 -14.38 -47.64 12.88
C THR A 552 -13.16 -47.34 12.00
N VAL A 553 -13.31 -47.60 10.69
CA VAL A 553 -12.27 -47.35 9.69
C VAL A 553 -12.08 -45.85 9.40
N ILE A 554 -10.85 -45.46 9.05
CA ILE A 554 -10.44 -44.05 8.86
C ILE A 554 -11.33 -43.25 7.89
N PRO A 555 -11.73 -43.76 6.70
CA PRO A 555 -12.60 -43.01 5.80
C PRO A 555 -13.96 -42.65 6.41
N THR A 556 -14.48 -43.52 7.28
CA THR A 556 -15.74 -43.30 8.00
C THR A 556 -15.53 -42.40 9.21
N MET A 557 -14.37 -42.47 9.87
CA MET A 557 -14.00 -41.56 10.96
C MET A 557 -13.93 -40.10 10.50
N ALA A 558 -13.63 -39.82 9.22
CA ALA A 558 -13.57 -38.45 8.70
C ALA A 558 -14.90 -37.65 8.85
N TRP A 559 -16.04 -38.32 9.03
CA TRP A 559 -17.33 -37.66 9.32
C TRP A 559 -17.34 -36.87 10.63
N VAL A 560 -16.43 -37.17 11.55
CA VAL A 560 -16.32 -36.44 12.82
C VAL A 560 -15.84 -35.00 12.63
N PHE A 561 -14.96 -34.73 11.64
CA PHE A 561 -14.57 -33.36 11.27
C PHE A 561 -15.77 -32.56 10.79
N PHE A 562 -16.56 -33.15 9.88
CA PHE A 562 -17.78 -32.52 9.38
C PHE A 562 -18.77 -32.22 10.51
N SER A 563 -18.96 -33.16 11.44
CA SER A 563 -19.83 -32.96 12.60
C SER A 563 -19.37 -31.79 13.47
N GLN A 564 -18.09 -31.73 13.82
CA GLN A 564 -17.51 -30.62 14.59
C GLN A 564 -17.70 -29.27 13.88
N SER A 565 -17.31 -29.16 12.60
CA SER A 565 -17.38 -27.89 11.85
C SER A 565 -18.82 -27.42 11.60
N LEU A 566 -19.75 -28.34 11.30
CA LEU A 566 -21.17 -28.00 11.11
C LEU A 566 -21.77 -27.42 12.41
N PHE A 567 -21.49 -28.04 13.54
CA PHE A 567 -22.02 -27.57 14.82
C PHE A 567 -21.31 -26.33 15.33
N MET A 568 -20.05 -26.07 14.94
CA MET A 568 -19.42 -24.77 15.13
C MET A 568 -20.18 -23.65 14.43
N LEU A 569 -20.54 -23.83 13.16
CA LEU A 569 -21.35 -22.86 12.43
C LEU A 569 -22.69 -22.59 13.13
N ILE A 570 -23.38 -23.63 13.61
CA ILE A 570 -24.63 -23.51 14.37
C ILE A 570 -24.41 -22.76 15.69
N GLY A 571 -23.32 -23.07 16.40
CA GLY A 571 -22.93 -22.39 17.64
C GLY A 571 -22.69 -20.90 17.42
N SER A 572 -21.95 -20.52 16.37
CA SER A 572 -21.68 -19.13 16.03
C SER A 572 -22.94 -18.34 15.67
N LEU A 573 -23.87 -18.94 14.93
CA LEU A 573 -25.18 -18.35 14.62
C LEU A 573 -26.00 -18.09 15.89
N LEU A 574 -26.04 -19.06 16.82
CA LEU A 574 -26.80 -18.92 18.06
C LEU A 574 -26.15 -17.92 19.02
N ALA A 575 -24.81 -17.88 19.09
CA ALA A 575 -24.08 -16.95 19.93
C ALA A 575 -24.45 -15.49 19.62
N GLY A 576 -24.50 -15.13 18.32
CA GLY A 576 -24.91 -13.80 17.87
C GLY A 576 -26.33 -13.40 18.29
N PHE A 577 -27.22 -14.38 18.52
CA PHE A 577 -28.55 -14.16 19.11
C PHE A 577 -28.50 -14.07 20.63
N LEU A 578 -27.75 -14.94 21.30
CA LEU A 578 -27.66 -15.00 22.77
C LEU A 578 -27.05 -13.74 23.38
N ILE A 579 -26.02 -13.18 22.76
CA ILE A 579 -25.35 -11.95 23.23
C ILE A 579 -26.24 -10.70 23.15
N LYS A 580 -27.37 -10.75 22.43
CA LYS A 580 -28.39 -9.69 22.47
C LYS A 580 -29.30 -9.78 23.69
N ARG A 581 -29.41 -10.97 24.29
CA ARG A 581 -30.35 -11.28 25.37
C ARG A 581 -29.68 -11.48 26.72
N PHE A 582 -28.41 -11.87 26.72
CA PHE A 582 -27.58 -12.14 27.89
C PHE A 582 -26.25 -11.40 27.79
N THR A 583 -25.59 -11.16 28.92
CA THR A 583 -24.21 -10.68 28.91
C THR A 583 -23.27 -11.74 28.33
N ALA A 584 -22.09 -11.33 27.87
CA ALA A 584 -21.15 -12.22 27.19
C ALA A 584 -20.59 -13.33 28.09
N HIS A 585 -20.30 -13.05 29.37
CA HIS A 585 -19.58 -13.99 30.23
C HIS A 585 -20.37 -15.29 30.53
N PRO A 586 -21.70 -15.27 30.77
CA PRO A 586 -22.50 -16.50 30.87
C PRO A 586 -22.49 -17.37 29.60
N VAL A 587 -22.44 -16.76 28.42
CA VAL A 587 -22.36 -17.49 27.15
C VAL A 587 -20.98 -18.13 26.98
N LEU A 588 -19.91 -17.41 27.32
CA LEU A 588 -18.55 -17.97 27.40
C LEU A 588 -18.43 -19.10 28.42
N LEU A 589 -19.11 -18.98 29.57
CA LEU A 589 -19.14 -20.03 30.58
C LEU A 589 -19.81 -21.29 30.05
N ALA A 590 -20.95 -21.16 29.37
CA ALA A 590 -21.63 -22.29 28.75
C ALA A 590 -20.73 -23.00 27.71
N GLY A 591 -20.04 -22.25 26.86
CA GLY A 591 -19.08 -22.81 25.91
C GLY A 591 -17.91 -23.53 26.59
N MET A 592 -17.31 -22.94 27.63
CA MET A 592 -16.19 -23.56 28.34
C MET A 592 -16.59 -24.82 29.12
N VAL A 593 -17.78 -24.83 29.72
CA VAL A 593 -18.33 -26.05 30.34
C VAL A 593 -18.52 -27.13 29.29
N GLY A 594 -19.04 -26.77 28.12
CA GLY A 594 -19.18 -27.67 26.98
C GLY A 594 -17.85 -28.30 26.55
N ILE A 595 -16.82 -27.50 26.28
CA ILE A 595 -15.47 -27.99 25.92
C ILE A 595 -14.89 -28.90 27.01
N THR A 596 -15.01 -28.51 28.27
CA THR A 596 -14.48 -29.29 29.40
C THR A 596 -15.18 -30.66 29.47
N LEU A 597 -16.51 -30.67 29.34
CA LEU A 597 -17.30 -31.90 29.36
C LEU A 597 -16.94 -32.80 28.17
N THR A 598 -16.73 -32.25 26.98
CA THR A 598 -16.39 -33.06 25.80
C THR A 598 -15.03 -33.72 25.94
N PHE A 599 -14.00 -33.03 26.45
CA PHE A 599 -12.70 -33.67 26.72
C PHE A 599 -12.79 -34.81 27.75
N VAL A 600 -13.67 -34.70 28.74
CA VAL A 600 -13.93 -35.77 29.73
C VAL A 600 -14.69 -36.95 29.11
N LEU A 601 -15.59 -36.70 28.16
CA LEU A 601 -16.45 -37.73 27.56
C LEU A 601 -15.80 -38.48 26.38
N ILE A 602 -14.88 -37.86 25.63
CA ILE A 602 -14.20 -38.51 24.49
C ILE A 602 -13.61 -39.89 24.87
N PRO A 603 -12.89 -40.05 26.00
CA PRO A 603 -12.37 -41.36 26.42
C PRO A 603 -13.42 -42.46 26.63
N SER A 604 -14.68 -42.08 26.87
CA SER A 604 -15.78 -43.01 27.14
C SER A 604 -16.58 -43.37 25.89
N CYS A 605 -16.25 -42.81 24.73
CA CYS A 605 -16.98 -43.04 23.48
C CYS A 605 -16.57 -44.38 22.86
N SER A 606 -17.43 -45.39 22.93
CA SER A 606 -17.16 -46.74 22.41
C SER A 606 -17.54 -46.94 20.93
N ASP A 607 -18.23 -45.99 20.32
CA ASP A 607 -18.73 -46.06 18.95
C ASP A 607 -18.72 -44.69 18.26
N LEU A 608 -18.73 -44.71 16.93
CA LEU A 608 -18.65 -43.51 16.10
C LEU A 608 -19.79 -42.53 16.35
N SER A 609 -21.00 -43.02 16.67
CA SER A 609 -22.17 -42.15 16.84
C SER A 609 -22.05 -41.36 18.14
N ALA A 610 -21.62 -42.02 19.22
CA ALA A 610 -21.31 -41.36 20.49
C ALA A 610 -20.19 -40.33 20.33
N LEU A 611 -19.10 -40.68 19.65
CA LEU A 611 -17.98 -39.77 19.40
C LEU A 611 -18.40 -38.57 18.55
N GLY A 612 -19.13 -38.81 17.45
CA GLY A 612 -19.67 -37.75 16.59
C GLY A 612 -20.59 -36.79 17.34
N PHE A 613 -21.44 -37.30 18.24
CA PHE A 613 -22.30 -36.46 19.08
C PHE A 613 -21.49 -35.61 20.09
N VAL A 614 -20.47 -36.19 20.72
CA VAL A 614 -19.58 -35.44 21.63
C VAL A 614 -18.83 -34.34 20.87
N LEU A 615 -18.36 -34.63 19.65
CA LEU A 615 -17.68 -33.64 18.81
C LEU A 615 -18.63 -32.59 18.23
N ALA A 616 -19.90 -32.91 18.03
CA ALA A 616 -20.94 -31.92 17.74
C ALA A 616 -21.14 -30.94 18.90
N ILE A 617 -21.21 -31.42 20.15
CA ILE A 617 -21.27 -30.55 21.35
C ILE A 617 -20.02 -29.67 21.44
N MET A 618 -18.86 -30.24 21.14
CA MET A 618 -17.59 -29.51 21.16
C MET A 618 -17.60 -28.40 20.10
N GLY A 619 -17.96 -28.72 18.86
CA GLY A 619 -18.13 -27.76 17.76
C GLY A 619 -19.08 -26.63 18.14
N PHE A 620 -20.27 -26.96 18.65
CA PHE A 620 -21.24 -25.97 19.13
C PHE A 620 -20.65 -25.03 20.20
N SER A 621 -19.90 -25.60 21.15
CA SER A 621 -19.24 -24.84 22.22
C SER A 621 -18.12 -23.93 21.69
N MET A 622 -17.37 -24.39 20.68
CA MET A 622 -16.36 -23.62 19.96
C MET A 622 -16.99 -22.40 19.27
N GLY A 623 -18.12 -22.59 18.57
CA GLY A 623 -18.85 -21.50 17.92
C GLY A 623 -19.41 -20.46 18.89
N LEU A 624 -19.90 -20.91 20.07
CA LEU A 624 -20.32 -20.01 21.15
C LEU A 624 -19.16 -19.11 21.62
N ILE A 625 -18.00 -19.72 21.84
CA ILE A 625 -16.79 -19.04 22.29
C ILE A 625 -16.29 -18.05 21.24
N ASP A 626 -16.15 -18.50 20.00
CA ASP A 626 -15.55 -17.73 18.91
C ASP A 626 -16.31 -16.43 18.68
N THR A 627 -17.63 -16.52 18.50
CA THR A 627 -18.47 -15.34 18.28
C THR A 627 -18.50 -14.43 19.51
N THR A 628 -18.67 -15.00 20.70
CA THR A 628 -18.86 -14.20 21.92
C THR A 628 -17.59 -13.44 22.30
N ALA A 629 -16.42 -14.06 22.22
CA ALA A 629 -15.16 -13.40 22.60
C ALA A 629 -14.74 -12.34 21.57
N ASN A 630 -14.88 -12.61 20.26
CA ASN A 630 -14.58 -11.60 19.23
C ASN A 630 -15.49 -10.38 19.38
N VAL A 631 -16.82 -10.57 19.54
CA VAL A 631 -17.75 -9.46 19.78
C VAL A 631 -17.41 -8.70 21.06
N SER A 632 -17.08 -9.42 22.14
CA SER A 632 -16.73 -8.81 23.42
C SER A 632 -15.45 -8.01 23.35
N MET A 633 -14.45 -8.46 22.59
CA MET A 633 -13.19 -7.73 22.41
C MET A 633 -13.43 -6.41 21.69
N ILE A 634 -14.21 -6.43 20.61
CA ILE A 634 -14.60 -5.23 19.84
C ILE A 634 -15.42 -4.28 20.70
N SER A 635 -16.37 -4.79 21.47
CA SER A 635 -17.20 -3.96 22.36
C SER A 635 -16.41 -3.29 23.49
N VAL A 636 -15.28 -3.88 23.92
CA VAL A 636 -14.43 -3.31 24.99
C VAL A 636 -13.47 -2.25 24.45
N PHE A 637 -12.92 -2.45 23.24
CA PHE A 637 -11.82 -1.62 22.73
C PHE A 637 -12.19 -0.75 21.52
N GLY A 638 -13.37 -0.94 20.92
CA GLY A 638 -13.86 -0.14 19.79
C GLY A 638 -12.83 -0.05 18.65
N SER A 639 -12.50 1.17 18.24
CA SER A 639 -11.53 1.42 17.16
C SER A 639 -10.10 0.97 17.46
N ASP A 640 -9.76 0.74 18.73
CA ASP A 640 -8.40 0.37 19.17
C ASP A 640 -8.26 -1.14 19.42
N VAL A 641 -9.21 -1.93 18.94
CA VAL A 641 -9.28 -3.38 19.17
C VAL A 641 -8.17 -4.18 18.47
N SER A 642 -7.56 -3.65 17.41
CA SER A 642 -6.71 -4.44 16.50
C SER A 642 -5.58 -5.23 17.20
N PRO A 643 -4.74 -4.64 18.08
CA PRO A 643 -3.68 -5.40 18.77
C PRO A 643 -4.23 -6.47 19.73
N PHE A 644 -5.41 -6.22 20.32
CA PHE A 644 -6.06 -7.16 21.24
C PHE A 644 -6.73 -8.33 20.51
N LEU A 645 -7.28 -8.11 19.32
CA LEU A 645 -7.76 -9.18 18.44
C LEU A 645 -6.59 -10.04 17.94
N GLN A 646 -5.46 -9.43 17.56
CA GLN A 646 -4.26 -10.18 17.20
C GLN A 646 -3.77 -11.06 18.36
N ALA A 647 -3.77 -10.52 19.58
CA ALA A 647 -3.41 -11.28 20.78
C ALA A 647 -4.39 -12.45 21.04
N LEU A 648 -5.70 -12.21 20.95
CA LEU A 648 -6.74 -13.24 21.11
C LEU A 648 -6.50 -14.42 20.16
N HIS A 649 -6.26 -14.11 18.88
CA HIS A 649 -6.05 -15.09 17.82
C HIS A 649 -4.67 -15.76 17.87
N PHE A 650 -3.65 -15.10 18.42
CA PHE A 650 -2.37 -15.76 18.72
C PHE A 650 -2.56 -16.95 19.67
N PHE A 651 -3.37 -16.79 20.72
CA PHE A 651 -3.65 -17.87 21.67
C PHE A 651 -4.43 -19.03 21.05
N TYR A 652 -5.32 -18.76 20.09
CA TYR A 652 -5.91 -19.82 19.24
C TYR A 652 -4.83 -20.61 18.51
N GLY A 653 -3.91 -19.92 17.82
CA GLY A 653 -2.82 -20.58 17.08
C GLY A 653 -1.91 -21.40 18.01
N LEU A 654 -1.61 -20.86 19.20
CA LEU A 654 -0.83 -21.55 20.23
C LEU A 654 -1.52 -22.80 20.75
N GLY A 655 -2.84 -22.76 20.95
CA GLY A 655 -3.64 -23.92 21.35
C GLY A 655 -3.62 -25.02 20.29
N ALA A 656 -3.82 -24.65 19.02
CA ALA A 656 -3.79 -25.58 17.88
C ALA A 656 -2.41 -26.20 17.66
N PHE A 657 -1.33 -25.47 17.96
CA PHE A 657 0.04 -25.98 17.92
C PHE A 657 0.36 -26.93 19.08
N LEU A 658 -0.13 -26.66 20.29
CA LEU A 658 0.20 -27.44 21.49
C LEU A 658 -0.60 -28.75 21.61
N SER A 659 -1.84 -28.81 21.12
CA SER A 659 -2.66 -30.03 21.31
C SER A 659 -2.10 -31.28 20.62
N PRO A 660 -1.52 -31.23 19.39
CA PRO A 660 -0.78 -32.36 18.83
C PRO A 660 0.40 -32.81 19.70
N LEU A 661 1.16 -31.88 20.28
CA LEU A 661 2.33 -32.17 21.11
C LEU A 661 1.95 -32.82 22.45
N ILE A 662 0.78 -32.49 22.99
CA ILE A 662 0.23 -33.14 24.18
C ILE A 662 -0.21 -34.57 23.86
N ALA A 663 -0.80 -34.78 22.68
CA ALA A 663 -1.28 -36.09 22.25
C ALA A 663 -0.14 -37.05 21.87
N GLU A 664 0.92 -36.54 21.23
CA GLU A 664 2.03 -37.32 20.66
C GLU A 664 2.58 -38.45 21.56
N PRO A 665 2.89 -38.23 22.86
CA PRO A 665 3.45 -39.28 23.72
C PRO A 665 2.51 -40.46 23.99
N PHE A 666 1.22 -40.29 23.69
CA PHE A 666 0.15 -41.26 23.96
C PHE A 666 -0.39 -41.91 22.69
N LEU A 667 0.01 -41.43 21.51
CA LEU A 667 -0.37 -42.01 20.22
C LEU A 667 0.30 -43.36 19.99
N LYS A 668 -0.41 -44.27 19.31
CA LYS A 668 0.15 -45.53 18.84
C LYS A 668 0.53 -45.51 17.37
N ASN A 669 1.60 -46.24 17.04
CA ASN A 669 2.07 -46.46 15.68
C ASN A 669 1.53 -47.79 15.10
N PHE A 670 0.22 -48.05 15.23
CA PHE A 670 -0.40 -49.28 14.71
C PHE A 670 -1.78 -49.02 14.11
N ASP A 671 -2.09 -49.67 12.98
CA ASP A 671 -3.33 -49.52 12.22
C ASP A 671 -4.38 -50.59 12.59
N CYS A 672 -5.43 -50.19 13.32
CA CYS A 672 -6.54 -51.09 13.65
C CYS A 672 -7.48 -51.39 12.49
N THR A 673 -7.39 -50.71 11.35
CA THR A 673 -8.25 -50.93 10.17
C THR A 673 -8.20 -52.39 9.74
N THR A 674 -7.01 -53.00 9.79
CA THR A 674 -6.76 -54.41 9.48
C THR A 674 -7.44 -55.40 10.44
N LEU A 675 -7.73 -54.98 11.68
CA LEU A 675 -8.41 -55.78 12.70
C LEU A 675 -9.93 -55.56 12.70
N ILE A 676 -10.41 -54.50 12.05
CA ILE A 676 -11.82 -54.11 11.96
C ILE A 676 -12.47 -54.73 10.71
N ASP A 677 -11.82 -54.61 9.55
CA ASP A 677 -12.30 -55.19 8.29
C ASP A 677 -11.51 -56.47 7.95
N ASN A 678 -12.09 -57.63 8.27
CA ASN A 678 -11.59 -58.93 7.84
C ASN A 678 -11.83 -59.06 6.30
N HIS A 679 -10.93 -58.46 5.50
CA HIS A 679 -10.97 -58.35 4.03
C HIS A 679 -12.20 -57.67 3.42
N THR A 680 -12.19 -56.35 3.20
CA THR A 680 -12.54 -55.70 1.90
C THR A 680 -12.54 -54.16 1.94
N ALA A 681 -11.90 -53.55 0.93
CA ALA A 681 -12.08 -52.19 0.43
C ALA A 681 -11.35 -51.01 1.12
N ALA A 682 -10.01 -51.02 1.08
CA ALA A 682 -9.25 -49.78 0.94
C ALA A 682 -9.29 -49.32 -0.53
N THR A 683 -9.60 -48.05 -0.78
CA THR A 683 -9.56 -47.44 -2.10
C THR A 683 -8.14 -47.50 -2.68
N GLY A 684 -8.00 -47.92 -3.94
CA GLY A 684 -6.74 -48.37 -4.57
C GLY A 684 -5.58 -47.35 -4.70
N TRP A 685 -5.69 -46.14 -4.15
CA TRP A 685 -4.56 -45.20 -4.06
C TRP A 685 -3.91 -45.18 -2.67
N ILE A 686 -4.66 -45.49 -1.61
CA ILE A 686 -4.15 -45.60 -0.23
C ILE A 686 -3.19 -46.80 -0.13
N GLU A 687 -3.56 -47.93 -0.74
CA GLU A 687 -2.73 -49.14 -0.80
C GLU A 687 -1.40 -48.91 -1.56
N LYS A 688 -1.40 -48.02 -2.57
CA LYS A 688 -0.20 -47.65 -3.34
C LYS A 688 0.72 -46.67 -2.59
N ALA A 689 0.16 -45.86 -1.68
CA ALA A 689 0.91 -44.99 -0.79
C ALA A 689 1.46 -45.74 0.44
N MET A 690 0.77 -46.80 0.89
CA MET A 690 1.12 -47.59 2.07
C MET A 690 2.02 -48.81 1.76
N SER A 691 1.97 -49.37 0.55
CA SER A 691 2.89 -50.45 0.13
C SER A 691 4.37 -50.02 0.06
N GLY A 692 4.67 -48.73 0.18
CA GLY A 692 6.03 -48.21 0.36
C GLY A 692 6.50 -48.08 1.81
N MET A 693 5.72 -48.53 2.81
CA MET A 693 6.01 -48.37 4.25
C MET A 693 6.77 -49.53 4.90
N GLU A 694 7.06 -50.62 4.19
CA GLU A 694 7.66 -51.83 4.81
C GLU A 694 9.20 -51.85 4.91
N ALA A 695 9.89 -50.73 4.71
CA ALA A 695 11.34 -50.71 4.91
C ALA A 695 11.78 -49.41 5.58
N GLU A 696 11.79 -49.40 6.92
CA GLU A 696 13.03 -49.23 7.68
C GLU A 696 12.81 -49.21 9.21
N ASN A 697 13.44 -50.20 9.85
CA ASN A 697 13.84 -50.33 11.25
C ASN A 697 12.83 -50.91 12.30
N PRO A 698 12.99 -52.21 12.67
CA PRO A 698 12.15 -52.89 13.64
C PRO A 698 12.71 -52.69 15.06
N LYS A 699 12.09 -51.82 15.85
CA LYS A 699 12.08 -51.99 17.31
C LYS A 699 10.74 -52.61 17.69
N SER A 700 10.70 -53.94 17.71
CA SER A 700 9.67 -54.81 18.30
C SER A 700 8.35 -54.09 18.67
N VAL A 701 7.54 -53.77 17.67
CA VAL A 701 6.16 -53.31 17.91
C VAL A 701 5.34 -54.56 18.22
N HIS A 702 4.80 -54.65 19.44
CA HIS A 702 3.81 -55.68 19.79
C HIS A 702 2.57 -55.42 18.93
N ILE A 703 2.31 -56.31 17.96
CA ILE A 703 1.12 -56.25 17.11
C ILE A 703 0.01 -57.02 17.85
N PRO A 704 -1.08 -56.36 18.27
CA PRO A 704 -2.16 -57.03 19.00
C PRO A 704 -2.83 -58.11 18.15
N GLY A 705 -3.12 -59.29 18.71
CA GLY A 705 -3.71 -60.41 17.97
C GLY A 705 -5.23 -60.28 17.75
N SER A 706 -5.87 -59.29 18.36
CA SER A 706 -7.31 -59.01 18.21
C SER A 706 -7.62 -57.53 18.44
N LEU A 707 -8.72 -57.04 17.87
CA LEU A 707 -9.20 -55.67 18.10
C LEU A 707 -9.39 -55.35 19.58
N ARG A 708 -9.85 -56.33 20.38
CA ARG A 708 -10.04 -56.17 21.83
C ARG A 708 -8.73 -56.04 22.61
N GLU A 709 -7.66 -56.66 22.12
CA GLU A 709 -6.32 -56.48 22.67
C GLU A 709 -5.79 -55.09 22.31
N ALA A 710 -5.95 -54.67 21.05
CA ALA A 710 -5.58 -53.32 20.59
C ALA A 710 -6.30 -52.21 21.36
N GLN A 711 -7.60 -52.38 21.66
CA GLN A 711 -8.42 -51.41 22.39
C GLN A 711 -8.02 -51.25 23.86
N LYS A 712 -7.61 -52.32 24.54
CA LYS A 712 -7.12 -52.25 25.94
C LYS A 712 -5.82 -51.48 26.08
N ASP A 713 -5.14 -51.36 24.97
CA ASP A 713 -3.78 -50.89 24.87
C ASP A 713 -3.73 -49.38 24.55
N ILE A 714 -4.87 -48.79 24.14
CA ILE A 714 -5.04 -47.37 23.82
C ILE A 714 -4.72 -46.50 25.05
N ARG A 715 -3.75 -45.58 24.90
CA ARG A 715 -3.39 -44.61 25.95
C ARG A 715 -3.81 -43.18 25.62
N ILE A 716 -4.40 -42.93 24.46
CA ILE A 716 -4.78 -41.56 24.06
C ILE A 716 -5.77 -40.90 25.02
N ASN A 717 -6.52 -41.72 25.77
CA ASN A 717 -7.39 -41.30 26.86
C ASN A 717 -6.67 -40.44 27.90
N ASP A 718 -5.39 -40.72 28.20
CA ASP A 718 -4.60 -39.94 29.16
C ASP A 718 -4.36 -38.51 28.65
N ALA A 719 -4.13 -38.33 27.34
CA ALA A 719 -3.98 -37.01 26.73
C ALA A 719 -5.28 -36.19 26.83
N PHE A 720 -6.43 -36.83 26.65
CA PHE A 720 -7.74 -36.19 26.82
C PHE A 720 -8.01 -35.77 28.26
N TRP A 721 -7.60 -36.58 29.25
CA TRP A 721 -7.66 -36.19 30.66
C TRP A 721 -6.73 -35.01 30.99
N ILE A 722 -5.52 -34.98 30.43
CA ILE A 722 -4.61 -33.85 30.58
C ILE A 722 -5.23 -32.59 29.99
N MET A 723 -5.75 -32.67 28.75
CA MET A 723 -6.43 -31.53 28.10
C MET A 723 -7.68 -31.08 28.87
N ALA A 724 -8.43 -32.00 29.49
CA ALA A 724 -9.55 -31.66 30.37
C ALA A 724 -9.11 -30.92 31.65
N LEU A 725 -8.02 -31.38 32.31
CA LEU A 725 -7.46 -30.72 33.49
C LEU A 725 -6.97 -29.30 33.18
N MET A 726 -6.40 -29.08 32.00
CA MET A 726 -5.97 -27.76 31.55
C MET A 726 -7.14 -26.76 31.38
N GLN A 727 -8.39 -27.24 31.28
CA GLN A 727 -9.56 -26.35 31.21
C GLN A 727 -9.95 -25.76 32.56
N ILE A 728 -9.58 -26.39 33.68
CA ILE A 728 -10.03 -25.99 35.03
C ILE A 728 -9.63 -24.54 35.36
N PRO A 729 -8.38 -24.09 35.18
CA PRO A 729 -8.00 -22.70 35.47
C PRO A 729 -8.77 -21.69 34.59
N ILE A 730 -9.06 -22.05 33.34
CA ILE A 730 -9.80 -21.20 32.39
C ILE A 730 -11.25 -21.07 32.85
N LEU A 731 -11.87 -22.19 33.24
CA LEU A 731 -13.22 -22.23 33.77
C LEU A 731 -13.36 -21.38 35.03
N ILE A 732 -12.39 -21.46 35.95
CA ILE A 732 -12.32 -20.60 37.14
C ILE A 732 -12.25 -19.12 36.72
N GLY A 733 -11.40 -18.78 35.75
CA GLY A 733 -11.27 -17.43 35.21
C GLY A 733 -12.59 -16.86 34.66
N VAL A 734 -13.33 -17.66 33.87
CA VAL A 734 -14.64 -17.26 33.33
C VAL A 734 -15.69 -17.13 34.46
N ILE A 735 -15.72 -18.05 35.42
CA ILE A 735 -16.61 -17.96 36.59
C ILE A 735 -16.33 -16.67 37.38
N MET A 736 -15.06 -16.31 37.58
CA MET A 736 -14.69 -15.07 38.25
C MET A 736 -15.20 -13.83 37.52
N LEU A 737 -15.18 -13.82 36.18
CA LEU A 737 -15.77 -12.72 35.39
C LEU A 737 -17.29 -12.64 35.57
N VAL A 738 -18.00 -13.77 35.52
CA VAL A 738 -19.46 -13.84 35.73
C VAL A 738 -19.84 -13.35 37.13
N VAL A 739 -19.11 -13.78 38.16
CA VAL A 739 -19.34 -13.35 39.55
C VAL A 739 -19.08 -11.85 39.71
N LYS A 740 -17.97 -11.35 39.16
CA LYS A 740 -17.62 -9.92 39.21
C LYS A 740 -18.69 -9.07 38.53
N GLU A 741 -19.19 -9.48 37.37
CA GLU A 741 -20.24 -8.78 36.63
C GLU A 741 -21.55 -8.70 37.45
N ARG A 742 -21.99 -9.82 38.03
CA ARG A 742 -23.19 -9.86 38.89
C ARG A 742 -23.06 -9.02 40.17
N LEU A 743 -21.87 -8.96 40.76
CA LEU A 743 -21.62 -8.13 41.96
C LEU A 743 -21.68 -6.64 41.65
N VAL A 744 -21.17 -6.21 40.48
CA VAL A 744 -21.25 -4.82 40.02
C VAL A 744 -22.68 -4.41 39.69
N ASP A 745 -23.44 -5.28 39.02
CA ASP A 745 -24.87 -5.04 38.70
C ASP A 745 -25.75 -4.91 39.96
N ASN A 746 -25.42 -5.64 41.03
CA ASN A 746 -26.10 -5.53 42.33
C ASN A 746 -25.73 -4.25 43.10
N GLN A 747 -24.56 -3.66 42.84
CA GLN A 747 -24.13 -2.40 43.47
C GLN A 747 -24.74 -1.17 42.77
N THR A 748 -24.92 -1.20 41.44
CA THR A 748 -25.57 -0.13 40.67
C THR A 748 -27.09 -0.09 40.85
N MET A 749 -27.72 -1.20 41.28
CA MET A 749 -29.15 -1.25 41.65
C MET A 749 -29.54 -0.45 42.92
N LYS A 750 -28.58 0.18 43.63
CA LYS A 750 -28.85 1.09 44.77
C LYS A 750 -28.99 2.57 44.40
N LEU A 751 -28.95 2.92 43.12
CA LEU A 751 -29.29 4.26 42.58
C LEU A 751 -30.59 4.17 41.77
N PRO A 752 -31.44 5.22 41.75
CA PRO A 752 -32.79 5.11 41.19
C PRO A 752 -32.74 4.79 39.68
N ALA A 753 -33.58 3.84 39.30
CA ALA A 753 -33.58 3.16 38.01
C ALA A 753 -34.03 4.07 36.86
N GLN A 754 -33.08 4.48 36.01
CA GLN A 754 -33.31 4.82 34.61
C GLN A 754 -32.08 4.37 33.81
N ALA A 755 -32.31 3.76 32.65
CA ALA A 755 -31.34 3.16 31.72
C ALA A 755 -30.89 1.71 32.04
N LYS A 756 -31.73 0.72 31.67
CA LYS A 756 -31.30 -0.66 31.36
C LYS A 756 -32.04 -1.16 30.12
N SER A 757 -31.62 -0.69 28.95
CA SER A 757 -31.94 -1.27 27.64
C SER A 757 -30.76 -1.02 26.70
N TYR A 758 -30.31 -2.03 25.98
CA TYR A 758 -29.24 -1.90 24.98
C TYR A 758 -29.60 -0.94 23.82
N ASP A 759 -30.88 -0.58 23.67
CA ASP A 759 -31.33 0.48 22.73
C ASP A 759 -31.05 1.91 23.22
N ASP A 760 -30.76 2.14 24.51
CA ASP A 760 -30.49 3.48 25.05
C ASP A 760 -29.00 3.89 24.95
N LEU A 761 -28.08 2.95 24.71
CA LEU A 761 -26.66 3.26 24.49
C LEU A 761 -26.40 3.92 23.12
N ASP A 762 -27.30 3.71 22.16
CA ASP A 762 -27.21 4.35 20.83
C ASP A 762 -27.74 5.81 20.85
N LYS A 763 -28.43 6.22 21.93
CA LYS A 763 -28.99 7.58 22.09
C LYS A 763 -28.33 8.42 23.18
N THR A 764 -27.64 7.80 24.14
CA THR A 764 -27.00 8.52 25.25
C THR A 764 -25.56 8.97 24.97
N VAL A 765 -24.94 8.48 23.90
CA VAL A 765 -23.63 9.01 23.43
C VAL A 765 -23.81 10.31 22.63
N ASP A 766 -24.96 10.54 22.02
CA ASP A 766 -25.26 11.77 21.26
C ASP A 766 -25.63 12.99 22.13
N THR A 767 -25.81 12.84 23.45
CA THR A 767 -26.28 13.93 24.34
C THR A 767 -25.33 14.32 25.47
N ALA A 768 -24.13 13.75 25.56
CA ALA A 768 -23.14 14.12 26.59
C ALA A 768 -22.12 15.20 26.15
N HIS A 769 -22.27 15.79 24.96
CA HIS A 769 -21.42 16.90 24.48
C HIS A 769 -22.24 18.10 23.97
N ASN A 770 -23.13 18.69 24.79
CA ASN A 770 -23.38 20.14 24.79
C ASN A 770 -24.36 20.58 25.91
N PRO A 771 -23.93 21.30 26.97
CA PRO A 771 -24.86 21.91 27.93
C PRO A 771 -25.47 23.25 27.46
N TRP A 772 -25.24 23.69 26.22
CA TRP A 772 -25.64 25.02 25.76
C TRP A 772 -26.16 25.02 24.32
N ALA A 773 -27.41 24.57 24.15
CA ALA A 773 -28.18 24.82 22.94
C ALA A 773 -29.65 25.02 23.31
N GLY A 774 -29.94 26.20 23.83
CA GLY A 774 -31.31 26.70 23.93
C GLY A 774 -31.75 27.28 22.59
N GLY A 775 -32.91 26.82 22.11
CA GLY A 775 -33.79 27.57 21.22
C GLY A 775 -33.37 27.72 19.75
N THR A 776 -34.04 26.98 18.86
CA THR A 776 -35.06 27.57 17.97
C THR A 776 -35.70 26.46 17.15
N ALA A 777 -37.01 26.36 17.30
CA ALA A 777 -37.85 25.47 16.52
C ALA A 777 -38.06 26.06 15.11
N ALA A 778 -37.92 25.21 14.09
CA ALA A 778 -38.56 25.42 12.80
C ALA A 778 -39.53 24.26 12.57
N VAL A 779 -40.80 24.62 12.48
CA VAL A 779 -41.98 23.78 12.27
C VAL A 779 -42.01 23.28 10.82
N GLY A 780 -42.33 22.00 10.63
CA GLY A 780 -42.51 21.36 9.33
C GLY A 780 -43.13 19.97 9.44
N GLU A 781 -44.44 19.98 9.67
CA GLU A 781 -45.50 18.96 9.51
C GLU A 781 -45.21 17.48 9.16
N ASN A 782 -45.91 16.62 9.94
CA ASN A 782 -46.62 15.38 9.60
C ASN A 782 -45.84 14.15 9.09
N ALA A 783 -45.72 13.11 9.94
CA ALA A 783 -46.63 11.94 9.92
C ALA A 783 -46.19 10.78 10.85
N ASN A 784 -47.14 10.38 11.71
CA ASN A 784 -47.44 9.03 12.23
C ASN A 784 -46.51 8.25 13.19
N ARG A 785 -47.19 7.72 14.22
CA ARG A 785 -46.80 6.80 15.31
C ARG A 785 -45.95 5.59 14.87
N PRO A 786 -45.09 5.04 15.75
CA PRO A 786 -44.34 3.82 15.48
C PRO A 786 -45.26 2.59 15.61
N GLN A 787 -45.46 1.87 14.51
CA GLN A 787 -45.90 0.48 14.54
C GLN A 787 -44.70 -0.44 14.80
N SER A 788 -44.94 -1.47 15.60
CA SER A 788 -44.04 -2.59 15.88
C SER A 788 -43.39 -3.13 14.60
N GLY A 789 -42.07 -2.97 14.46
CA GLY A 789 -41.30 -3.44 13.31
C GLY A 789 -40.53 -4.71 13.61
N THR A 790 -41.00 -5.82 13.05
CA THR A 790 -40.25 -7.06 12.81
C THR A 790 -38.97 -6.80 12.01
N MET A 791 -37.87 -7.41 12.48
CA MET A 791 -36.59 -7.74 11.83
C MET A 791 -36.30 -7.09 10.46
N SER A 792 -35.34 -6.16 10.43
CA SER A 792 -34.68 -5.74 9.20
C SER A 792 -33.20 -6.12 9.25
N LEU A 793 -32.86 -7.26 8.64
CA LEU A 793 -31.46 -7.66 8.37
C LEU A 793 -30.77 -6.76 7.32
N PHE A 794 -31.52 -5.82 6.73
CA PHE A 794 -31.13 -4.94 5.63
C PHE A 794 -31.50 -3.47 5.90
N GLY A 795 -31.68 -3.09 7.17
CA GLY A 795 -32.13 -1.75 7.58
C GLY A 795 -30.99 -0.74 7.74
N GLU A 796 -29.75 -1.21 7.71
CA GLU A 796 -28.55 -0.38 7.78
C GLU A 796 -28.15 0.13 6.39
N SER A 797 -27.36 1.23 6.35
CA SER A 797 -26.86 1.84 5.11
C SER A 797 -26.32 0.75 4.17
N ARG A 798 -26.73 0.78 2.88
CA ARG A 798 -26.28 -0.17 1.84
C ARG A 798 -24.76 -0.39 1.84
N THR A 799 -24.02 0.62 2.26
CA THR A 799 -22.57 0.61 2.44
C THR A 799 -22.10 -0.36 3.54
N LEU A 800 -22.71 -0.34 4.72
CA LEU A 800 -22.36 -1.22 5.84
C LEU A 800 -22.62 -2.69 5.48
N THR A 801 -23.80 -3.00 4.92
CA THR A 801 -24.09 -4.35 4.42
C THR A 801 -23.07 -4.80 3.38
N THR A 802 -22.68 -3.93 2.45
CA THR A 802 -21.69 -4.27 1.41
C THR A 802 -20.33 -4.61 2.00
N LEU A 803 -19.82 -3.79 2.93
CA LEU A 803 -18.50 -3.99 3.52
C LEU A 803 -18.44 -5.23 4.40
N VAL A 804 -19.49 -5.50 5.17
CA VAL A 804 -19.60 -6.70 6.01
C VAL A 804 -19.67 -7.96 5.16
N LEU A 805 -20.42 -7.95 4.05
CA LEU A 805 -20.48 -9.09 3.13
C LEU A 805 -19.14 -9.33 2.41
N LEU A 806 -18.43 -8.28 2.03
CA LEU A 806 -17.10 -8.41 1.43
C LEU A 806 -16.08 -8.95 2.43
N GLY A 807 -16.08 -8.46 3.67
CA GLY A 807 -15.25 -8.98 4.76
C GLY A 807 -15.58 -10.44 5.08
N SER A 808 -16.87 -10.78 5.17
CA SER A 808 -17.35 -12.15 5.42
C SER A 808 -16.93 -13.10 4.30
N GLY A 809 -17.03 -12.66 3.04
CA GLY A 809 -16.52 -13.39 1.89
C GLY A 809 -15.02 -13.63 1.98
N LEU A 810 -14.23 -12.61 2.35
CA LEU A 810 -12.78 -12.75 2.50
C LEU A 810 -12.42 -13.79 3.58
N LEU A 811 -13.07 -13.73 4.74
CA LEU A 811 -12.90 -14.70 5.82
C LEU A 811 -13.31 -16.12 5.42
N PHE A 812 -14.39 -16.28 4.63
CA PHE A 812 -14.79 -17.59 4.10
C PHE A 812 -13.67 -18.25 3.29
N PHE A 813 -12.96 -17.50 2.44
CA PHE A 813 -11.82 -18.02 1.68
C PHE A 813 -10.60 -18.26 2.55
N ALA A 814 -10.31 -17.33 3.48
CA ALA A 814 -9.13 -17.40 4.35
C ALA A 814 -9.18 -18.59 5.30
N ASP A 815 -10.25 -18.70 6.10
CA ASP A 815 -10.40 -19.73 7.13
C ASP A 815 -10.74 -21.08 6.52
N GLY A 816 -11.48 -21.09 5.40
CA GLY A 816 -11.65 -22.30 4.60
C GLY A 816 -10.31 -22.86 4.10
N MET A 817 -9.42 -21.99 3.60
CA MET A 817 -8.08 -22.42 3.18
C MET A 817 -7.19 -22.79 4.36
N GLN A 818 -7.27 -22.08 5.50
CA GLN A 818 -6.56 -22.44 6.73
C GLN A 818 -6.89 -23.88 7.16
N ALA A 819 -8.18 -24.19 7.28
CA ALA A 819 -8.65 -25.52 7.67
C ALA A 819 -8.18 -26.59 6.67
N ALA A 820 -8.47 -26.41 5.39
CA ALA A 820 -8.09 -27.40 4.39
C ALA A 820 -6.57 -27.54 4.21
N PHE A 821 -5.79 -26.48 4.41
CA PHE A 821 -4.35 -26.56 4.34
C PHE A 821 -3.78 -27.35 5.53
N GLY A 822 -4.28 -27.10 6.74
CA GLY A 822 -3.94 -27.88 7.94
C GLY A 822 -4.33 -29.36 7.84
N ASP A 823 -5.43 -29.67 7.15
CA ASP A 823 -5.91 -31.04 6.98
C ASP A 823 -5.15 -31.82 5.90
N TYR A 824 -4.78 -31.17 4.79
CA TYR A 824 -4.32 -31.89 3.58
C TYR A 824 -2.86 -31.65 3.18
N VAL A 825 -2.13 -30.67 3.76
CA VAL A 825 -0.73 -30.41 3.36
C VAL A 825 0.19 -31.61 3.58
N PHE A 826 -0.03 -32.36 4.66
CA PHE A 826 0.65 -33.62 4.95
C PHE A 826 0.45 -34.63 3.82
N SER A 827 -0.82 -34.91 3.49
CA SER A 827 -1.23 -35.87 2.47
C SER A 827 -0.71 -35.45 1.09
N TYR A 828 -0.78 -34.17 0.78
CA TYR A 828 -0.25 -33.60 -0.46
C TYR A 828 1.26 -33.81 -0.60
N GLY A 829 2.04 -33.52 0.45
CA GLY A 829 3.49 -33.69 0.44
C GLY A 829 3.89 -35.14 0.20
N LYS A 830 3.23 -36.08 0.89
CA LYS A 830 3.50 -37.52 0.74
C LYS A 830 3.14 -38.05 -0.65
N LEU A 831 2.06 -37.56 -1.25
CA LEU A 831 1.58 -38.02 -2.56
C LEU A 831 2.35 -37.39 -3.74
N THR A 832 2.93 -36.21 -3.56
CA THR A 832 3.55 -35.45 -4.66
C THR A 832 5.07 -35.59 -4.70
N ILE A 833 5.72 -35.80 -3.55
CA ILE A 833 7.18 -35.88 -3.46
C ILE A 833 7.61 -37.35 -3.41
N PRO A 834 8.31 -37.85 -4.45
CA PRO A 834 8.77 -39.23 -4.49
C PRO A 834 9.69 -39.56 -3.30
N GLY A 835 9.38 -40.63 -2.56
CA GLY A 835 10.22 -41.11 -1.46
C GLY A 835 10.20 -40.26 -0.19
N LEU A 836 9.30 -39.26 -0.07
CA LEU A 836 9.20 -38.44 1.15
C LEU A 836 8.86 -39.31 2.36
N VAL A 837 9.66 -39.22 3.42
CA VAL A 837 9.43 -39.95 4.67
C VAL A 837 8.25 -39.33 5.42
N ILE A 838 7.47 -40.14 6.13
CA ILE A 838 6.28 -39.70 6.87
C ILE A 838 6.62 -38.60 7.90
N SER A 839 7.78 -38.71 8.55
CA SER A 839 8.30 -37.71 9.49
C SER A 839 8.46 -36.33 8.84
N ASP A 840 8.89 -36.28 7.58
CA ASP A 840 9.10 -35.03 6.87
C ASP A 840 7.76 -34.39 6.48
N ALA A 841 6.79 -35.20 6.05
CA ALA A 841 5.44 -34.71 5.77
C ALA A 841 4.75 -34.16 7.04
N ALA A 842 4.98 -34.81 8.19
CA ALA A 842 4.48 -34.33 9.48
C ALA A 842 5.15 -33.01 9.90
N LEU A 843 6.45 -32.87 9.66
CA LEU A 843 7.19 -31.64 9.93
C LEU A 843 6.72 -30.47 9.05
N VAL A 844 6.33 -30.72 7.80
CA VAL A 844 5.70 -29.68 6.93
C VAL A 844 4.40 -29.17 7.56
N ASN A 845 3.53 -30.07 8.04
CA ASN A 845 2.27 -29.69 8.68
C ASN A 845 2.47 -28.96 10.03
N ALA A 846 3.38 -29.46 10.87
CA ALA A 846 3.74 -28.78 12.11
C ALA A 846 4.37 -27.40 11.84
N GLY A 847 5.18 -27.30 10.77
CA GLY A 847 5.74 -26.05 10.29
C GLY A 847 4.67 -25.03 9.90
N PHE A 848 3.58 -25.47 9.25
CA PHE A 848 2.44 -24.59 8.96
C PHE A 848 1.86 -23.96 10.23
N TRP A 849 1.44 -24.77 11.21
CA TRP A 849 0.84 -24.28 12.45
C TRP A 849 1.82 -23.46 13.31
N GLY A 850 3.10 -23.84 13.32
CA GLY A 850 4.15 -23.06 13.99
C GLY A 850 4.38 -21.69 13.36
N ALA A 851 4.47 -21.63 12.02
CA ALA A 851 4.59 -20.37 11.28
C ALA A 851 3.33 -19.52 11.42
N PHE A 852 2.16 -20.16 11.47
CA PHE A 852 0.88 -19.50 11.67
C PHE A 852 0.78 -18.82 13.05
N ALA A 853 1.18 -19.51 14.12
CA ALA A 853 1.27 -18.89 15.45
C ALA A 853 2.30 -17.76 15.50
N LEU A 854 3.47 -17.95 14.88
CA LEU A 854 4.52 -16.93 14.81
C LEU A 854 4.07 -15.68 14.05
N GLY A 855 3.37 -15.84 12.92
CA GLY A 855 2.84 -14.74 12.14
C GLY A 855 1.92 -13.85 12.97
N ARG A 856 0.99 -14.45 13.73
CA ARG A 856 0.12 -13.71 14.66
C ARG A 856 0.88 -12.98 15.75
N LEU A 857 1.93 -13.58 16.32
CA LEU A 857 2.77 -12.92 17.32
C LEU A 857 3.46 -11.67 16.75
N LEU A 858 4.00 -11.76 15.53
CA LEU A 858 4.62 -10.62 14.84
C LEU A 858 3.58 -9.55 14.52
N SER A 859 2.39 -9.96 14.05
CA SER A 859 1.30 -9.05 13.69
C SER A 859 0.75 -8.24 14.87
N ILE A 860 0.88 -8.71 16.13
CA ILE A 860 0.57 -7.90 17.32
C ILE A 860 1.41 -6.61 17.31
N PHE A 861 2.72 -6.73 17.13
CA PHE A 861 3.62 -5.57 17.14
C PHE A 861 3.45 -4.72 15.87
N VAL A 862 3.32 -5.35 14.70
CA VAL A 862 3.16 -4.63 13.44
C VAL A 862 1.85 -3.84 13.40
N SER A 863 0.75 -4.42 13.93
CA SER A 863 -0.58 -3.78 13.96
C SER A 863 -0.65 -2.51 14.82
N VAL A 864 0.33 -2.28 15.71
CA VAL A 864 0.44 -1.02 16.46
C VAL A 864 0.92 0.11 15.56
N TYR A 865 1.70 -0.19 14.53
CA TYR A 865 2.36 0.82 13.69
C TYR A 865 1.79 0.93 12.27
N VAL A 866 0.95 -0.03 11.87
CA VAL A 866 0.51 -0.23 10.48
C VAL A 866 -1.00 -0.43 10.48
N SER A 867 -1.72 0.13 9.49
CA SER A 867 -3.17 -0.09 9.45
C SER A 867 -3.51 -1.56 9.17
N PRO A 868 -4.65 -2.03 9.68
CA PRO A 868 -5.21 -3.32 9.34
C PRO A 868 -5.40 -3.53 7.83
N GLY A 869 -5.77 -2.50 7.07
CA GLY A 869 -5.97 -2.62 5.62
C GLY A 869 -4.67 -2.87 4.85
N PHE A 870 -3.56 -2.27 5.30
CA PHE A 870 -2.25 -2.53 4.73
C PHE A 870 -1.69 -3.87 5.17
N LEU A 871 -1.83 -4.20 6.46
CA LEU A 871 -1.45 -5.52 6.98
C LEU A 871 -2.17 -6.63 6.18
N LEU A 872 -3.47 -6.47 5.96
CA LEU A 872 -4.28 -7.38 5.14
C LEU A 872 -3.80 -7.47 3.67
N PHE A 873 -3.36 -6.36 3.08
CA PHE A 873 -2.76 -6.37 1.74
C PHE A 873 -1.46 -7.17 1.69
N VAL A 874 -0.56 -6.95 2.64
CA VAL A 874 0.69 -7.70 2.76
C VAL A 874 0.41 -9.18 2.98
N ASP A 875 -0.53 -9.51 3.85
CA ASP A 875 -0.94 -10.88 4.16
C ASP A 875 -1.48 -11.61 2.91
N VAL A 876 -2.37 -10.98 2.14
CA VAL A 876 -2.91 -11.59 0.92
C VAL A 876 -1.85 -11.71 -0.18
N ALA A 877 -1.00 -10.69 -0.37
CA ALA A 877 0.06 -10.72 -1.36
C ALA A 877 1.14 -11.77 -1.03
N GLY A 878 1.54 -11.85 0.24
CA GLY A 878 2.48 -12.84 0.75
C GLY A 878 1.91 -14.26 0.67
N SER A 879 0.63 -14.43 1.00
CA SER A 879 -0.09 -15.70 0.81
C SER A 879 -0.11 -16.13 -0.64
N LEU A 880 -0.35 -15.20 -1.58
CA LEU A 880 -0.38 -15.50 -3.02
C LEU A 880 0.99 -15.95 -3.51
N PHE A 881 2.05 -15.25 -3.12
CA PHE A 881 3.41 -15.64 -3.42
C PHE A 881 3.72 -17.04 -2.89
N ALA A 882 3.35 -17.33 -1.64
CA ALA A 882 3.61 -18.62 -1.01
C ALA A 882 2.91 -19.78 -1.74
N VAL A 883 1.61 -19.65 -2.08
CA VAL A 883 0.89 -20.71 -2.81
C VAL A 883 1.36 -20.85 -4.26
N LEU A 884 1.83 -19.77 -4.91
CA LEU A 884 2.44 -19.85 -6.25
C LEU A 884 3.78 -20.59 -6.21
N VAL A 885 4.59 -20.41 -5.15
CA VAL A 885 5.81 -21.20 -4.94
C VAL A 885 5.47 -22.69 -4.83
N ILE A 886 4.48 -23.07 -4.02
CA ILE A 886 4.04 -24.47 -3.90
C ILE A 886 3.51 -24.99 -5.25
N PHE A 887 2.70 -24.20 -5.96
CA PHE A 887 2.09 -24.62 -7.22
C PHE A 887 3.11 -24.83 -8.35
N PHE A 888 4.03 -23.87 -8.56
CA PHE A 888 5.00 -23.94 -9.64
C PHE A 888 6.17 -24.89 -9.36
N PHE A 889 6.49 -25.14 -8.08
CA PHE A 889 7.58 -26.01 -7.65
C PHE A 889 7.06 -27.23 -6.86
N ARG A 890 5.90 -27.77 -7.24
CA ARG A 890 5.18 -28.86 -6.56
C ARG A 890 5.98 -30.15 -6.31
N GLU A 891 7.01 -30.42 -7.10
CA GLU A 891 7.85 -31.62 -6.97
C GLU A 891 9.05 -31.40 -6.03
N SER A 892 9.27 -30.17 -5.53
CA SER A 892 10.41 -29.80 -4.70
C SER A 892 10.05 -29.78 -3.23
N LEU A 893 10.71 -30.62 -2.43
CA LEU A 893 10.57 -30.63 -0.97
C LEU A 893 10.92 -29.29 -0.33
N LYS A 894 11.98 -28.63 -0.80
CA LYS A 894 12.39 -27.32 -0.28
C LYS A 894 11.34 -26.26 -0.56
N ALA A 895 10.73 -26.29 -1.74
CA ALA A 895 9.68 -25.34 -2.10
C ALA A 895 8.39 -25.60 -1.33
N LEU A 896 8.06 -26.86 -1.05
CA LEU A 896 6.94 -27.21 -0.17
C LEU A 896 7.17 -26.66 1.25
N TYR A 897 8.35 -26.86 1.84
CA TYR A 897 8.67 -26.30 3.17
C TYR A 897 8.59 -24.78 3.19
N VAL A 898 9.32 -24.11 2.29
CA VAL A 898 9.37 -22.63 2.25
C VAL A 898 8.00 -22.05 1.96
N GLY A 899 7.28 -22.61 0.99
CA GLY A 899 5.93 -22.20 0.64
C GLY A 899 4.95 -22.38 1.79
N THR A 900 4.99 -23.53 2.48
CA THR A 900 4.13 -23.80 3.64
C THR A 900 4.41 -22.87 4.82
N LEU A 901 5.68 -22.62 5.13
CA LEU A 901 6.05 -21.69 6.21
C LEU A 901 5.61 -20.25 5.90
N LEU A 902 5.86 -19.78 4.67
CA LEU A 902 5.42 -18.46 4.24
C LEU A 902 3.90 -18.35 4.20
N PHE A 903 3.22 -19.40 3.74
CA PHE A 903 1.76 -19.42 3.67
C PHE A 903 1.14 -19.37 5.07
N GLY A 904 1.64 -20.18 6.01
CA GLY A 904 1.24 -20.13 7.42
C GLY A 904 1.48 -18.74 8.02
N LEU A 905 2.66 -18.15 7.81
CA LEU A 905 3.01 -16.82 8.32
C LEU A 905 2.01 -15.74 7.87
N PHE A 906 1.79 -15.62 6.55
CA PHE A 906 0.98 -14.54 5.97
C PHE A 906 -0.53 -14.79 6.06
N LEU A 907 -1.01 -16.04 6.02
CA LEU A 907 -2.44 -16.33 6.19
C LEU A 907 -2.90 -16.00 7.62
N SER A 908 -1.99 -16.04 8.58
CA SER A 908 -2.32 -16.02 10.01
C SER A 908 -3.05 -14.78 10.51
N SER A 909 -2.68 -13.58 10.05
CA SER A 909 -3.32 -12.32 10.46
C SER A 909 -4.46 -11.88 9.55
N VAL A 910 -4.79 -12.61 8.49
CA VAL A 910 -5.88 -12.25 7.56
C VAL A 910 -7.21 -12.07 8.30
N TYR A 911 -7.55 -12.98 9.21
CA TYR A 911 -8.79 -12.92 9.98
C TYR A 911 -8.91 -11.64 10.83
N PRO A 912 -8.01 -11.42 11.81
CA PRO A 912 -8.09 -10.24 12.68
C PRO A 912 -7.90 -8.92 11.91
N SER A 913 -7.08 -8.92 10.86
CA SER A 913 -6.89 -7.74 9.99
C SER A 913 -8.14 -7.42 9.19
N THR A 914 -8.91 -8.41 8.74
CA THR A 914 -10.17 -8.20 8.00
C THR A 914 -11.22 -7.56 8.89
N ILE A 915 -11.46 -8.11 10.09
CA ILE A 915 -12.41 -7.53 11.05
C ILE A 915 -12.00 -6.09 11.38
N SER A 916 -10.72 -5.87 11.70
CA SER A 916 -10.19 -4.55 12.02
C SER A 916 -10.29 -3.57 10.83
N THR A 917 -10.17 -4.05 9.58
CA THR A 917 -10.32 -3.21 8.38
C THR A 917 -11.77 -2.80 8.15
N VAL A 918 -12.73 -3.71 8.36
CA VAL A 918 -14.16 -3.37 8.26
C VAL A 918 -14.54 -2.33 9.33
N GLU A 919 -14.05 -2.51 10.56
CA GLU A 919 -14.23 -1.56 11.68
C GLU A 919 -13.68 -0.15 11.37
N GLN A 920 -12.62 -0.06 10.58
CA GLN A 920 -12.09 1.24 10.17
C GLN A 920 -13.01 2.03 9.24
N PHE A 921 -13.85 1.34 8.47
CA PHE A 921 -14.76 1.99 7.51
C PHE A 921 -16.15 2.23 8.09
N VAL A 922 -16.60 1.36 8.99
CA VAL A 922 -17.94 1.37 9.58
C VAL A 922 -17.87 0.81 10.99
N ASN A 923 -18.64 1.37 11.93
CA ASN A 923 -18.76 0.79 13.26
C ASN A 923 -19.44 -0.58 13.16
N VAL A 924 -18.69 -1.66 13.39
CA VAL A 924 -19.17 -3.03 13.32
C VAL A 924 -19.82 -3.38 14.65
N GLY A 925 -21.15 -3.26 14.69
CA GLY A 925 -21.92 -3.74 15.83
C GLY A 925 -21.84 -5.28 16.00
N PRO A 926 -22.37 -5.81 17.12
CA PRO A 926 -22.40 -7.25 17.41
C PRO A 926 -23.01 -8.11 16.28
N SER A 927 -24.05 -7.59 15.61
CA SER A 927 -24.71 -8.28 14.50
C SER A 927 -23.80 -8.41 13.28
N ALA A 928 -23.05 -7.36 12.94
CA ALA A 928 -22.14 -7.35 11.81
C ALA A 928 -20.91 -8.24 12.07
N THR A 929 -20.37 -8.20 13.29
CA THR A 929 -19.29 -9.12 13.72
C THR A 929 -19.74 -10.58 13.62
N SER A 930 -20.96 -10.89 14.04
CA SER A 930 -21.51 -12.25 13.95
C SER A 930 -21.56 -12.75 12.50
N ILE A 931 -21.89 -11.88 11.52
CA ILE A 931 -21.91 -12.24 10.09
C ILE A 931 -20.49 -12.53 9.56
N LEU A 932 -19.49 -11.78 10.02
CA LEU A 932 -18.08 -12.02 9.68
C LEU A 932 -17.63 -13.40 10.20
N VAL A 933 -17.89 -13.68 11.47
CA VAL A 933 -17.54 -14.95 12.13
C VAL A 933 -18.25 -16.15 11.48
N VAL A 934 -19.54 -16.00 11.15
CA VAL A 934 -20.31 -17.04 10.45
C VAL A 934 -19.76 -17.32 9.04
N GLY A 935 -19.25 -16.30 8.35
CA GLY A 935 -18.58 -16.45 7.06
C GLY A 935 -17.33 -17.34 7.16
N ALA A 936 -16.50 -17.10 8.17
CA ALA A 936 -15.32 -17.92 8.45
C ALA A 936 -15.69 -19.39 8.75
N ALA A 937 -16.62 -19.63 9.68
CA ALA A 937 -17.06 -20.96 10.06
C ALA A 937 -17.70 -21.74 8.88
N ALA A 938 -18.40 -21.04 7.98
CA ALA A 938 -18.92 -21.65 6.76
C ALA A 938 -17.79 -22.07 5.81
N GLY A 939 -16.70 -21.30 5.73
CA GLY A 939 -15.50 -21.64 4.98
C GLY A 939 -14.84 -22.92 5.50
N GLU A 940 -14.60 -22.98 6.82
CA GLU A 940 -14.01 -24.14 7.51
C GLU A 940 -14.81 -25.43 7.27
N MET A 941 -16.13 -25.34 7.14
CA MET A 941 -16.98 -26.50 6.84
C MET A 941 -16.91 -26.93 5.36
N VAL A 942 -16.90 -25.98 4.42
CA VAL A 942 -17.04 -26.28 2.98
C VAL A 942 -15.73 -26.75 2.35
N TYR A 943 -14.61 -26.14 2.73
CA TYR A 943 -13.32 -26.33 2.06
C TYR A 943 -12.73 -27.73 2.23
N PRO A 944 -12.60 -28.28 3.46
CA PRO A 944 -12.03 -29.61 3.64
C PRO A 944 -12.80 -30.70 2.90
N VAL A 945 -14.14 -30.61 2.88
CA VAL A 945 -15.01 -31.56 2.15
C VAL A 945 -14.83 -31.45 0.64
N THR A 946 -14.70 -30.22 0.14
CA THR A 946 -14.57 -29.96 -1.31
C THR A 946 -13.21 -30.38 -1.83
N ILE A 947 -12.13 -29.98 -1.15
CA ILE A 947 -10.75 -30.36 -1.52
C ILE A 947 -10.59 -31.88 -1.44
N GLY A 948 -11.05 -32.53 -0.36
CA GLY A 948 -10.95 -33.98 -0.22
C GLY A 948 -11.57 -34.74 -1.41
N LYS A 949 -12.82 -34.41 -1.77
CA LYS A 949 -13.51 -35.02 -2.91
C LYS A 949 -12.81 -34.79 -4.25
N LEU A 950 -12.22 -33.61 -4.45
CA LEU A 950 -11.51 -33.28 -5.69
C LEU A 950 -10.13 -33.93 -5.75
N LEU A 951 -9.45 -34.06 -4.61
CA LEU A 951 -8.16 -34.75 -4.48
C LEU A 951 -8.33 -36.23 -4.86
N ASP A 952 -9.40 -36.87 -4.40
CA ASP A 952 -9.76 -38.25 -4.77
C ASP A 952 -10.02 -38.43 -6.26
N ARG A 953 -10.71 -37.48 -6.90
CA ARG A 953 -11.12 -37.59 -8.32
C ARG A 953 -10.03 -37.21 -9.31
N ASN A 954 -9.27 -36.16 -8.99
CA ASN A 954 -8.40 -35.49 -9.96
C ASN A 954 -6.92 -35.60 -9.58
N GLY A 955 -6.60 -36.05 -8.37
CA GLY A 955 -5.24 -36.22 -7.87
C GLY A 955 -4.68 -35.02 -7.08
N PRO A 956 -3.44 -35.13 -6.56
CA PRO A 956 -2.87 -34.20 -5.58
C PRO A 956 -2.68 -32.76 -6.09
N TRP A 957 -2.56 -32.56 -7.41
CA TRP A 957 -2.32 -31.24 -7.99
C TRP A 957 -3.48 -30.26 -7.76
N VAL A 958 -4.69 -30.74 -7.44
CA VAL A 958 -5.83 -29.88 -7.14
C VAL A 958 -5.61 -29.06 -5.87
N PHE A 959 -4.89 -29.58 -4.89
CA PHE A 959 -4.65 -28.90 -3.62
C PHE A 959 -3.99 -27.52 -3.78
N PRO A 960 -2.78 -27.40 -4.37
CA PRO A 960 -2.16 -26.09 -4.58
C PRO A 960 -2.89 -25.24 -5.63
N PHE A 961 -3.59 -25.87 -6.59
CA PHE A 961 -4.40 -25.14 -7.56
C PHE A 961 -5.58 -24.43 -6.90
N TRP A 962 -6.29 -25.11 -5.99
CA TRP A 962 -7.38 -24.53 -5.23
C TRP A 962 -6.88 -23.45 -4.28
N ALA A 963 -5.71 -23.63 -3.66
CA ALA A 963 -5.04 -22.61 -2.86
C ALA A 963 -4.78 -21.32 -3.66
N VAL A 964 -4.26 -21.43 -4.88
CA VAL A 964 -4.05 -20.27 -5.77
C VAL A 964 -5.36 -19.56 -6.11
N ILE A 965 -6.42 -20.32 -6.45
CA ILE A 965 -7.73 -19.74 -6.77
C ILE A 965 -8.31 -19.00 -5.57
N SER A 966 -8.29 -19.61 -4.38
CA SER A 966 -8.86 -19.00 -3.17
C SER A 966 -8.12 -17.72 -2.78
N VAL A 967 -6.78 -17.71 -2.83
CA VAL A 967 -6.02 -16.50 -2.51
C VAL A 967 -6.19 -15.41 -3.59
N ALA A 968 -6.33 -15.79 -4.86
CA ALA A 968 -6.67 -14.83 -5.91
C ALA A 968 -8.08 -14.21 -5.70
N LEU A 969 -9.06 -15.01 -5.28
CA LEU A 969 -10.38 -14.50 -4.91
C LEU A 969 -10.32 -13.59 -3.68
N MET A 970 -9.50 -13.93 -2.68
CA MET A 970 -9.24 -13.05 -1.54
C MET A 970 -8.65 -11.71 -1.99
N ALA A 971 -7.70 -11.70 -2.93
CA ALA A 971 -7.14 -10.46 -3.49
C ALA A 971 -8.20 -9.61 -4.19
N CYS A 972 -9.08 -10.24 -4.99
CA CYS A 972 -10.21 -9.54 -5.62
C CYS A 972 -11.18 -8.95 -4.58
N LEU A 973 -11.53 -9.72 -3.55
CA LEU A 973 -12.42 -9.27 -2.47
C LEU A 973 -11.78 -8.16 -1.63
N LEU A 974 -10.47 -8.21 -1.38
CA LEU A 974 -9.73 -7.15 -0.71
C LEU A 974 -9.77 -5.86 -1.54
N ILE A 975 -9.48 -5.93 -2.84
CA ILE A 975 -9.55 -4.76 -3.73
C ILE A 975 -10.96 -4.16 -3.71
N ALA A 976 -12.00 -5.00 -3.76
CA ALA A 976 -13.39 -4.56 -3.66
C ALA A 976 -13.68 -3.92 -2.29
N LEU A 977 -13.26 -4.54 -1.19
CA LEU A 977 -13.45 -4.06 0.18
C LEU A 977 -12.83 -2.66 0.35
N LEU A 978 -11.58 -2.48 -0.09
CA LEU A 978 -10.90 -1.18 -0.04
C LEU A 978 -11.57 -0.16 -0.96
N TYR A 979 -11.96 -0.55 -2.17
CA TYR A 979 -12.64 0.35 -3.13
C TYR A 979 -13.99 0.87 -2.59
N PHE A 980 -14.84 -0.03 -2.08
CA PHE A 980 -16.13 0.35 -1.50
C PHE A 980 -15.95 1.08 -0.16
N GLY A 981 -14.93 0.74 0.63
CA GLY A 981 -14.57 1.42 1.87
C GLY A 981 -14.15 2.88 1.62
N ILE A 982 -13.34 3.14 0.58
CA ILE A 982 -13.03 4.50 0.13
C ILE A 982 -14.32 5.23 -0.32
N SER A 983 -15.14 4.56 -1.13
CA SER A 983 -16.32 5.17 -1.76
C SER A 983 -17.43 5.52 -0.76
N ALA A 984 -17.44 4.85 0.40
CA ALA A 984 -18.33 5.08 1.52
C ALA A 984 -18.08 6.42 2.23
N ASN A 985 -16.82 6.85 2.31
CA ASN A 985 -16.37 7.96 3.14
C ASN A 985 -16.39 9.28 2.33
N LYS A 986 -17.59 9.84 2.12
CA LYS A 986 -17.81 10.98 1.22
C LYS A 986 -17.33 12.35 1.75
N THR A 987 -16.79 12.44 2.96
CA THR A 987 -16.42 13.71 3.59
C THR A 987 -14.93 14.06 3.54
N ALA A 988 -14.07 13.27 2.87
CA ALA A 988 -12.66 13.60 2.69
C ALA A 988 -12.28 13.70 1.19
N ALA A 989 -11.94 14.91 0.77
CA ALA A 989 -11.51 15.24 -0.58
C ALA A 989 -10.23 14.48 -1.02
N THR A 990 -10.28 13.90 -2.22
CA THR A 990 -9.18 13.62 -3.18
C THR A 990 -7.96 12.79 -2.76
N GLN A 991 -7.69 11.77 -3.60
CA GLN A 991 -6.37 11.26 -4.01
C GLN A 991 -5.41 10.89 -2.88
N ASN A 992 -5.47 9.64 -2.42
CA ASN A 992 -4.31 8.77 -2.28
C ASN A 992 -4.77 7.41 -1.75
N VAL A 993 -4.61 6.36 -2.55
CA VAL A 993 -4.73 4.96 -2.06
C VAL A 993 -3.80 4.74 -0.86
N PHE A 994 -2.69 5.47 -0.80
CA PHE A 994 -1.80 5.58 0.37
C PHE A 994 -2.52 6.04 1.65
N LYS A 995 -3.31 7.12 1.64
CA LYS A 995 -4.02 7.62 2.84
C LYS A 995 -4.97 6.58 3.45
N LEU A 996 -5.52 5.67 2.63
CA LEU A 996 -6.41 4.59 3.09
C LEU A 996 -5.64 3.47 3.80
N LEU A 997 -4.40 3.24 3.39
CA LEU A 997 -3.56 2.21 3.96
C LEU A 997 -3.03 2.62 5.34
N PHE A 998 -3.16 3.88 5.80
CA PHE A 998 -2.63 4.37 7.09
C PHE A 998 -3.49 5.50 7.70
N PRO A 999 -4.65 5.19 8.30
CA PRO A 999 -5.61 6.20 8.79
C PRO A 999 -5.24 6.86 10.13
N GLN A 1000 -4.46 6.19 10.99
CA GLN A 1000 -4.16 6.66 12.36
C GLN A 1000 -3.25 7.90 12.42
N ALA A 1001 -2.71 8.29 11.28
CA ALA A 1001 -1.97 9.52 11.02
C ALA A 1001 -2.79 10.82 11.12
N PHE A 1002 -4.13 10.75 11.08
CA PHE A 1002 -4.99 11.90 10.79
C PHE A 1002 -6.16 12.11 11.76
N LYS A 1003 -6.19 11.46 12.94
CA LYS A 1003 -7.17 11.81 13.99
C LYS A 1003 -6.77 13.09 14.74
N GLN A 1004 -6.81 14.25 14.08
CA GLN A 1004 -7.30 15.55 14.59
C GLN A 1004 -6.99 16.73 13.65
N LYS A 1005 -8.05 17.27 13.02
CA LYS A 1005 -8.43 18.70 12.99
C LYS A 1005 -9.57 18.87 11.98
N THR A 1006 -10.79 18.52 12.39
CA THR A 1006 -11.98 19.25 11.92
C THR A 1006 -12.20 20.37 12.92
N ASN A 1007 -11.47 21.47 12.74
CA ASN A 1007 -11.91 22.73 13.34
C ASN A 1007 -13.02 23.25 12.44
N GLU A 1008 -14.21 23.34 13.01
CA GLU A 1008 -15.24 24.27 12.55
C GLU A 1008 -14.61 25.65 12.37
N GLU A 1009 -14.94 26.30 11.26
CA GLU A 1009 -14.60 27.70 11.01
C GLU A 1009 -15.17 28.55 12.15
N SER A 1010 -14.29 29.00 13.04
CA SER A 1010 -14.62 30.00 14.07
C SER A 1010 -14.88 31.33 13.39
N THR A 1011 -16.14 31.71 13.26
CA THR A 1011 -16.55 33.12 13.18
C THR A 1011 -16.25 33.79 14.53
N PRO A 1012 -15.69 35.00 14.58
CA PRO A 1012 -15.31 35.63 15.84
C PRO A 1012 -16.58 36.15 16.54
N SER A 1013 -17.01 35.48 17.60
CA SER A 1013 -18.06 35.97 18.49
C SER A 1013 -17.45 36.56 19.76
N TYR A 1014 -17.83 37.80 20.05
CA TYR A 1014 -17.40 38.58 21.20
C TYR A 1014 -17.75 37.89 22.52
N ASN A 1015 -16.74 37.69 23.37
CA ASN A 1015 -16.89 37.06 24.67
C ASN A 1015 -17.33 38.08 25.73
N ILE A 1016 -18.65 38.19 25.97
CA ILE A 1016 -19.20 38.84 27.16
C ILE A 1016 -19.58 37.73 28.14
N SER A 1017 -18.76 37.50 29.18
CA SER A 1017 -19.23 37.25 30.56
C SER A 1017 -18.11 36.78 31.49
N ARG A 1018 -17.56 37.74 32.25
CA ARG A 1018 -17.27 37.52 33.68
C ARG A 1018 -18.22 38.41 34.46
N VAL A 1019 -19.32 37.84 34.95
CA VAL A 1019 -20.13 38.50 36.00
C VAL A 1019 -20.37 37.51 37.13
N ASN A 1020 -19.94 37.98 38.30
CA ASN A 1020 -19.98 37.40 39.62
C ASN A 1020 -21.43 37.19 40.10
N PRO A 1021 -21.81 36.03 40.69
CA PRO A 1021 -23.19 35.76 41.07
C PRO A 1021 -23.54 36.39 42.42
N THR A 1022 -23.75 37.70 42.47
CA THR A 1022 -24.42 38.40 43.57
C THR A 1022 -24.99 39.75 43.12
N ALA A 1023 -26.19 39.75 42.51
CA ALA A 1023 -27.06 40.93 42.45
C ALA A 1023 -28.48 40.52 42.04
N TYR A 1024 -29.25 39.98 42.99
CA TYR A 1024 -30.71 39.99 42.90
C TYR A 1024 -31.20 41.43 43.05
N LYS A 1025 -31.79 42.01 42.00
CA LYS A 1025 -33.12 42.67 42.05
C LYS A 1025 -33.39 43.44 40.77
N LYS A 1026 -34.66 43.33 40.38
CA LYS A 1026 -35.56 44.35 39.83
C LYS A 1026 -35.84 44.29 38.31
N PHE A 1027 -37.15 44.11 38.08
CA PHE A 1027 -37.98 44.50 36.95
C PHE A 1027 -38.30 43.46 35.86
N ASN A 1028 -39.40 42.75 36.13
CA ASN A 1028 -40.42 42.36 35.17
C ASN A 1028 -41.03 43.58 34.45
N SER A 1029 -41.27 43.45 33.15
CA SER A 1029 -42.49 43.83 32.40
C SER A 1029 -42.15 43.76 30.90
N GLU A 1030 -42.63 42.76 30.15
CA GLU A 1030 -43.81 42.90 29.27
C GLU A 1030 -43.80 44.22 28.46
N GLU A 1031 -43.59 44.15 27.15
CA GLU A 1031 -44.64 44.45 26.17
C GLU A 1031 -44.16 44.28 24.71
N SER A 1032 -45.06 43.69 23.93
CA SER A 1032 -45.12 43.56 22.48
C SER A 1032 -45.09 44.90 21.74
N VAL A 1033 -44.64 44.92 20.47
CA VAL A 1033 -45.29 45.55 19.31
C VAL A 1033 -44.44 45.30 18.04
N THR A 1034 -45.06 44.71 17.03
CA THR A 1034 -44.68 44.72 15.59
C THR A 1034 -45.50 45.81 14.88
N PRO A 1035 -45.36 46.01 13.56
CA PRO A 1035 -44.18 46.24 12.71
C PRO A 1035 -44.38 47.56 11.91
N ASP A 1036 -43.40 48.04 11.13
CA ASP A 1036 -43.79 48.79 9.93
C ASP A 1036 -42.73 48.79 8.81
N ASP A 1037 -43.27 48.72 7.60
CA ASP A 1037 -42.64 48.62 6.30
C ASP A 1037 -41.97 49.93 5.84
N GLY A 1038 -40.92 49.81 5.01
CA GLY A 1038 -40.70 50.80 3.95
C GLY A 1038 -39.27 50.94 3.42
N PRO A 1039 -39.06 51.10 2.10
CA PRO A 1039 -37.86 50.59 1.41
C PRO A 1039 -36.96 51.70 0.82
N LYS A 1040 -35.92 51.26 0.08
CA LYS A 1040 -35.00 51.97 -0.85
C LYS A 1040 -33.57 52.08 -0.27
N THR A 1041 -32.47 51.83 -0.98
CA THR A 1041 -32.19 51.74 -2.42
C THR A 1041 -30.79 51.14 -2.60
N TYR A 1042 -30.58 50.48 -3.74
CA TYR A 1042 -29.31 49.95 -4.25
C TYR A 1042 -28.22 51.04 -4.42
N GLN A 1043 -26.96 50.71 -4.15
CA GLN A 1043 -25.83 50.95 -5.07
C GLN A 1043 -24.52 50.23 -4.62
N PHE A 1044 -23.99 49.47 -5.59
CA PHE A 1044 -22.66 48.84 -5.74
C PHE A 1044 -22.28 47.59 -4.93
#